data_AF-A0A7Y1UT41-F1
#
_entry.id   AF-A0A7Y1UT41-F1
#
_cell.length_a   1.000
_cell.length_b   1.000
_cell.length_c   1.000
_cell.angle_alpha   90.00
_cell.angle_beta   90.00
_cell.angle_gamma   90.00
#
_symmetry.space_group_name_H-M   'P 1'
#
loop_
_entity.id
_entity.type
_entity.pdbx_description
1 polymer ?
#
loop_
_entity_poly.entity_id
_entity_poly.type
_entity_poly.pdbx_seq_one_letter_code
_entity_poly.pdbx_strand_id
1 'polypeptide(L)'
;MVWSGTTYRRAVSIASVVALVFSLLVAPPSPLASTPAAANTADPIGHWTFDEASSGTGTGTVIDSSGGGNDGTINGGAVYVPGVVGTGALSFDGTDDYVDVGIVPALDLTGGSYTIAFWAKQDGAQLGRIVNMDDGSGSLPLAGYSVFASTDMRVTHSNGGANDFSVPSPFGAWSHTAATYDSVTQTLTLWIDGVDSGSVSVTGGDLTSDGDDPLYFGALRNSLGSVIQHFEGPIDDIRLYDVALSAGEINGLATAPGLNAWSAEGYDFAGSPYVGDWQVSADGRRVSQVSEASAAVFFGGVDAVGSHRVTMRGRGDNDFIGFVLGYQPGDVTNSSSDGTYADGADFLQLDWRRGTQTNSNFSDSCAPTSGGPPIQQEGLTLSHIRGTPTLDELLGRDELADCPGEFGTVDTLAGGNTLGEVGWQSNQSYDFEFEFDGTNLKVWVDGILEFDVDAPAPITGNFVFMARSQAVEFVLDTEIVPSSYEMIGGEIGSNGYLDDGYGQTSALQSLSGGSGDLTDGVIAANNFNSGVLASVPWVGWETIDPSITFNFDDSTEFGSVRIWVDDLDGDASGVNPPASIDVTVGAETRSFEIADPVGASPYPIDLPLGGMVADDQVVITLYRQDLTTTTPNLDDWVFVSEVEFFAPRTIQTQVDAATAGDTITIESLPLLPGLPTLDFEKYNETVHIDKDLIIEGSGVTIDAIGLGDDLVDGVPVITIADGATVTLRNVTIQGGTDSGILIESSPVAGNVTLENVVVTDNVSREFGGGINNLGEGTLTINATEVSNNQANNETFGGAACVAKGGGINSFGDVDVINGSFITGNTADGAGGGIHMG
;
A
#
# COMPACT_ATOMS: atom_id res chain seq x y z
N MET A 1 -47.13 58.10 -7.14
CA MET A 1 -46.66 59.36 -6.52
C MET A 1 -45.69 58.99 -5.40
N VAL A 2 -44.83 59.90 -4.95
CA VAL A 2 -43.56 59.62 -4.25
C VAL A 2 -43.72 59.14 -2.78
N TRP A 3 -42.91 58.14 -2.39
CA TRP A 3 -42.52 57.72 -1.01
C TRP A 3 -43.60 57.19 -0.04
N SER A 4 -43.29 56.39 1.00
CA SER A 4 -42.03 55.72 1.45
C SER A 4 -42.36 54.51 2.38
N GLY A 5 -41.34 53.84 2.94
CA GLY A 5 -41.47 52.77 3.95
C GLY A 5 -42.15 53.17 5.27
N THR A 6 -42.29 52.28 6.27
CA THR A 6 -41.24 51.36 6.78
C THR A 6 -41.78 49.99 7.28
N THR A 7 -40.85 49.05 7.48
CA THR A 7 -40.87 47.61 7.78
C THR A 7 -41.96 47.04 8.73
N TYR A 8 -42.42 45.82 8.43
CA TYR A 8 -43.30 44.96 9.22
C TYR A 8 -42.61 44.23 10.40
N ARG A 9 -43.33 44.00 11.53
CA ARG A 9 -43.08 42.88 12.44
C ARG A 9 -44.36 42.36 13.16
N ARG A 10 -44.51 41.03 13.17
CA ARG A 10 -45.31 40.15 14.05
C ARG A 10 -46.87 40.15 13.99
N ALA A 11 -47.37 39.00 13.51
CA ALA A 11 -48.51 38.20 14.00
C ALA A 11 -49.98 38.69 13.85
N VAL A 12 -50.81 37.84 13.22
CA VAL A 12 -52.09 37.28 13.72
C VAL A 12 -52.47 36.07 12.83
N SER A 13 -53.32 35.16 13.32
CA SER A 13 -53.73 33.88 12.70
C SER A 13 -55.19 33.88 12.20
N ILE A 14 -55.74 32.69 11.85
CA ILE A 14 -57.16 32.37 11.52
C ILE A 14 -57.57 32.64 10.04
N ALA A 15 -58.21 31.71 9.28
CA ALA A 15 -58.49 30.27 9.44
C ALA A 15 -59.03 29.58 8.16
N SER A 16 -59.09 28.23 8.17
CA SER A 16 -59.89 27.23 7.37
C SER A 16 -58.95 26.11 6.85
N VAL A 17 -59.29 24.79 6.77
CA VAL A 17 -60.55 24.01 6.72
C VAL A 17 -60.48 22.76 7.66
N VAL A 18 -61.56 21.95 7.78
CA VAL A 18 -61.84 20.85 8.76
C VAL A 18 -62.60 19.70 8.03
N ALA A 19 -62.57 18.37 8.29
CA ALA A 19 -62.06 17.44 9.34
C ALA A 19 -61.35 16.19 8.67
N LEU A 20 -60.79 15.11 9.28
CA LEU A 20 -60.99 14.34 10.54
C LEU A 20 -62.27 13.43 10.57
N VAL A 21 -62.32 12.17 11.03
CA VAL A 21 -61.39 11.25 11.77
C VAL A 21 -61.69 9.73 11.44
N PHE A 22 -60.81 8.82 11.90
CA PHE A 22 -60.91 7.35 12.16
C PHE A 22 -60.49 6.36 11.04
N SER A 23 -59.69 5.30 11.27
CA SER A 23 -59.24 4.64 12.52
C SER A 23 -57.74 4.28 12.54
N LEU A 24 -57.20 3.91 13.71
CA LEU A 24 -55.81 3.48 13.91
C LEU A 24 -55.52 2.10 13.27
N LEU A 25 -54.31 1.98 12.71
CA LEU A 25 -53.48 0.78 12.83
C LEU A 25 -52.04 1.23 13.14
N VAL A 26 -51.24 0.38 13.79
CA VAL A 26 -49.85 0.71 14.16
C VAL A 26 -48.97 0.61 12.92
N ALA A 27 -48.28 1.70 12.58
CA ALA A 27 -47.07 1.64 11.77
C ALA A 27 -45.87 1.42 12.72
N PRO A 28 -44.88 0.57 12.36
CA PRO A 28 -43.62 0.56 13.08
C PRO A 28 -42.92 1.93 12.93
N PRO A 29 -42.03 2.31 13.86
CA PRO A 29 -41.14 3.44 13.60
C PRO A 29 -40.29 3.10 12.39
N SER A 30 -40.25 3.98 11.38
CA SER A 30 -39.20 3.92 10.38
C SER A 30 -37.85 4.04 11.10
N PRO A 31 -36.85 3.20 10.81
CA PRO A 31 -35.50 3.51 11.23
C PRO A 31 -35.13 4.87 10.65
N LEU A 32 -34.65 5.77 11.51
CA LEU A 32 -33.90 6.92 11.03
C LEU A 32 -32.59 6.33 10.52
N ALA A 33 -32.44 6.26 9.20
CA ALA A 33 -31.13 5.99 8.61
C ALA A 33 -30.22 7.14 9.01
N SER A 34 -29.33 6.88 9.98
CA SER A 34 -28.06 7.57 10.04
C SER A 34 -27.40 7.40 8.68
N THR A 35 -26.98 8.51 8.08
CA THR A 35 -25.88 8.45 7.11
C THR A 35 -24.74 7.67 7.77
N PRO A 36 -24.06 6.75 7.07
CA PRO A 36 -22.77 6.28 7.54
C PRO A 36 -21.92 7.48 7.92
N ALA A 37 -21.28 7.44 9.09
CA ALA A 37 -20.13 8.29 9.28
C ALA A 37 -19.05 7.82 8.28
N ALA A 38 -18.16 8.72 7.86
CA ALA A 38 -16.85 8.24 7.45
C ALA A 38 -16.21 7.51 8.66
N ALA A 39 -15.25 6.64 8.42
CA ALA A 39 -14.39 6.13 9.48
C ALA A 39 -13.60 7.31 10.07
N ASN A 40 -14.16 7.92 11.11
CA ASN A 40 -13.45 8.88 11.95
C ASN A 40 -12.53 8.05 12.85
N THR A 41 -11.35 7.69 12.34
CA THR A 41 -10.23 7.29 13.20
C THR A 41 -10.11 8.34 14.30
N ALA A 42 -10.20 7.92 15.57
CA ALA A 42 -9.98 8.86 16.65
C ALA A 42 -8.56 9.41 16.59
N ASP A 43 -8.37 10.72 16.76
CA ASP A 43 -7.03 11.28 16.90
C ASP A 43 -6.44 10.85 18.27
N PRO A 44 -5.17 10.43 18.36
CA PRO A 44 -4.53 10.16 19.64
C PRO A 44 -4.38 11.44 20.46
N ILE A 45 -4.50 11.34 21.79
CA ILE A 45 -4.27 12.43 22.75
C ILE A 45 -2.80 12.56 23.19
N GLY A 46 -1.96 11.59 22.78
CA GLY A 46 -0.52 11.58 22.89
C GLY A 46 0.05 10.54 21.94
N HIS A 47 1.08 10.89 21.15
CA HIS A 47 1.67 10.02 20.14
C HIS A 47 3.17 10.27 19.97
N TRP A 48 4.01 9.26 20.18
CA TRP A 48 5.47 9.35 20.06
C TRP A 48 5.97 8.27 19.10
N THR A 49 6.52 8.68 17.94
CA THR A 49 7.01 7.74 16.90
C THR A 49 8.50 7.41 17.01
N PHE A 50 9.28 8.16 17.80
CA PHE A 50 10.74 8.00 17.91
C PHE A 50 11.51 8.20 16.58
N ASP A 51 10.90 8.85 15.59
CA ASP A 51 11.48 9.22 14.28
C ASP A 51 12.64 10.23 14.34
N GLU A 52 13.01 10.76 15.51
CA GLU A 52 14.04 11.82 15.57
C GLU A 52 15.44 11.34 15.11
N ALA A 53 15.68 10.03 15.10
CA ALA A 53 16.74 9.38 14.32
C ALA A 53 16.46 7.88 14.10
N SER A 54 16.99 7.32 13.02
CA SER A 54 16.98 5.87 12.73
C SER A 54 18.10 5.08 13.42
N SER A 55 19.13 5.76 13.93
CA SER A 55 20.30 5.12 14.52
C SER A 55 21.07 6.03 15.49
N GLY A 56 21.73 5.41 16.49
CA GLY A 56 22.69 6.08 17.39
C GLY A 56 22.10 6.49 18.73
N THR A 57 22.95 6.98 19.65
CA THR A 57 22.55 7.24 21.04
C THR A 57 21.48 8.33 21.14
N GLY A 58 20.30 7.97 21.65
CA GLY A 58 19.20 8.86 21.93
C GLY A 58 19.61 9.89 22.99
N THR A 59 19.65 11.16 22.60
CA THR A 59 19.99 12.25 23.51
C THR A 59 19.10 13.47 23.27
N GLY A 60 18.37 13.89 24.29
CA GLY A 60 17.45 15.02 24.22
C GLY A 60 15.99 14.60 24.39
N THR A 61 15.18 14.91 23.40
CA THR A 61 13.71 14.98 23.50
C THR A 61 13.07 14.15 22.40
N VAL A 62 12.00 13.43 22.75
CA VAL A 62 11.08 12.75 21.82
C VAL A 62 9.79 13.55 21.75
N ILE A 63 9.26 13.73 20.55
CA ILE A 63 8.21 14.70 20.23
C ILE A 63 6.83 14.05 20.35
N ASP A 64 5.86 14.80 20.88
CA ASP A 64 4.45 14.40 20.86
C ASP A 64 3.75 14.85 19.56
N SER A 65 3.69 13.95 18.60
CA SER A 65 3.09 14.10 17.27
C SER A 65 1.57 14.30 17.29
N SER A 66 0.88 14.06 18.42
CA SER A 66 -0.57 14.37 18.54
C SER A 66 -0.89 15.87 18.47
N GLY A 67 0.13 16.73 18.66
CA GLY A 67 -0.07 18.17 18.83
C GLY A 67 -0.51 18.57 20.24
N GLY A 68 -0.60 17.62 21.19
CA GLY A 68 -0.76 17.91 22.62
C GLY A 68 0.44 18.65 23.23
N GLY A 69 1.65 18.39 22.71
CA GLY A 69 2.91 19.00 23.17
C GLY A 69 3.47 18.33 24.43
N ASN A 70 3.16 17.05 24.61
CA ASN A 70 3.57 16.21 25.72
C ASN A 70 4.96 15.56 25.45
N ASP A 71 5.94 16.39 25.07
CA ASP A 71 7.28 15.92 24.65
C ASP A 71 8.01 15.20 25.81
N GLY A 72 8.61 14.04 25.52
CA GLY A 72 9.36 13.22 26.48
C GLY A 72 10.87 13.50 26.49
N THR A 73 11.56 13.13 27.57
CA THR A 73 13.04 13.25 27.69
C THR A 73 13.69 11.87 27.84
N ILE A 74 14.70 11.57 27.01
CA ILE A 74 15.43 10.29 27.04
C ILE A 74 16.45 10.27 28.19
N ASN A 75 16.52 9.15 28.91
CA ASN A 75 17.42 8.89 30.04
C ASN A 75 18.08 7.49 29.92
N GLY A 76 19.10 7.25 30.75
CA GLY A 76 19.97 6.06 30.69
C GLY A 76 21.07 6.23 29.64
N GLY A 77 20.75 5.84 28.42
CA GLY A 77 21.58 5.87 27.22
C GLY A 77 20.91 5.28 25.97
N ALA A 78 19.59 5.02 26.03
CA ALA A 78 18.75 4.38 25.03
C ALA A 78 19.10 4.78 23.59
N VAL A 79 19.08 3.81 22.68
CA VAL A 79 19.70 3.93 21.35
C VAL A 79 18.63 3.83 20.29
N TYR A 80 18.61 4.79 19.35
CA TYR A 80 17.76 4.70 18.17
C TYR A 80 18.21 3.51 17.29
N VAL A 81 17.24 2.78 16.78
CA VAL A 81 17.35 1.64 15.86
C VAL A 81 16.24 1.75 14.81
N PRO A 82 16.26 0.99 13.70
CA PRO A 82 15.12 0.92 12.79
C PRO A 82 13.84 0.47 13.52
N GLY A 83 12.73 1.19 13.28
CA GLY A 83 11.41 0.87 13.81
C GLY A 83 10.54 0.08 12.84
N VAL A 84 9.29 -0.15 13.22
CA VAL A 84 8.22 -0.71 12.38
C VAL A 84 7.43 0.41 11.71
N VAL A 85 7.28 1.55 12.38
CA VAL A 85 6.57 2.73 11.88
C VAL A 85 7.54 3.86 11.64
N GLY A 86 7.51 4.42 10.42
CA GLY A 86 8.41 5.50 10.04
C GLY A 86 9.85 5.02 9.85
N THR A 87 10.77 5.68 10.55
CA THR A 87 12.22 5.60 10.32
C THR A 87 13.05 5.11 11.51
N GLY A 88 12.49 5.15 12.73
CA GLY A 88 13.25 4.90 13.94
C GLY A 88 12.38 4.47 15.12
N ALA A 89 12.96 3.64 15.99
CA ALA A 89 12.42 3.18 17.25
C ALA A 89 13.49 3.34 18.35
N LEU A 90 13.07 3.37 19.61
CA LEU A 90 14.00 3.55 20.74
C LEU A 90 14.27 2.20 21.42
N SER A 91 15.55 1.81 21.50
CA SER A 91 16.03 0.55 22.10
C SER A 91 16.49 0.77 23.55
N PHE A 92 15.97 -0.06 24.47
CA PHE A 92 16.19 0.03 25.92
C PHE A 92 17.01 -1.17 26.42
N ASP A 93 18.01 -0.93 27.28
CA ASP A 93 19.01 -1.92 27.70
C ASP A 93 18.64 -2.83 28.89
N GLY A 94 17.45 -2.65 29.48
CA GLY A 94 17.03 -3.38 30.68
C GLY A 94 17.73 -2.99 31.99
N THR A 95 18.60 -1.98 32.00
CA THR A 95 19.43 -1.58 33.15
C THR A 95 19.03 -0.23 33.74
N ASP A 96 19.09 0.86 32.96
CA ASP A 96 18.69 2.22 33.41
C ASP A 96 18.08 3.16 32.34
N ASP A 97 17.70 2.62 31.18
CA ASP A 97 17.00 3.33 30.10
C ASP A 97 15.51 3.61 30.37
N TYR A 98 15.05 4.83 30.06
CA TYR A 98 13.63 5.23 30.07
C TYR A 98 13.40 6.58 29.36
N VAL A 99 12.14 6.85 28.99
CA VAL A 99 11.66 8.20 28.63
C VAL A 99 10.81 8.73 29.79
N ASP A 100 11.04 9.98 30.21
CA ASP A 100 10.21 10.72 31.17
C ASP A 100 9.40 11.79 30.43
N VAL A 101 8.07 11.62 30.36
CA VAL A 101 7.10 12.60 29.82
C VAL A 101 6.55 13.52 30.94
N GLY A 102 6.76 13.15 32.20
CA GLY A 102 6.33 13.90 33.37
C GLY A 102 4.85 13.72 33.72
N ILE A 103 4.37 14.55 34.66
CA ILE A 103 2.98 14.51 35.15
C ILE A 103 2.10 15.31 34.18
N VAL A 104 1.27 14.61 33.41
CA VAL A 104 0.46 15.18 32.33
C VAL A 104 -1.03 14.84 32.54
N PRO A 105 -1.84 15.74 33.14
CA PRO A 105 -3.24 15.46 33.45
C PRO A 105 -4.18 15.33 32.23
N ALA A 106 -3.69 15.54 31.01
CA ALA A 106 -4.42 15.20 29.80
C ALA A 106 -4.37 13.69 29.50
N LEU A 107 -3.33 13.01 29.98
CA LEU A 107 -3.05 11.59 29.76
C LEU A 107 -3.44 10.71 30.96
N ASP A 108 -4.17 11.27 31.95
CA ASP A 108 -4.65 10.55 33.14
C ASP A 108 -5.60 9.36 32.82
N LEU A 109 -6.19 9.31 31.61
CA LEU A 109 -7.19 8.31 31.13
C LEU A 109 -8.41 8.08 32.06
N THR A 110 -8.67 8.99 33.01
CA THR A 110 -9.74 8.81 34.02
C THR A 110 -11.15 9.11 33.52
N GLY A 111 -12.13 8.36 34.04
CA GLY A 111 -13.56 8.69 33.91
C GLY A 111 -14.17 8.51 32.51
N GLY A 112 -13.55 7.69 31.67
CA GLY A 112 -14.01 7.35 30.33
C GLY A 112 -13.50 5.99 29.87
N SER A 113 -13.75 5.69 28.59
CA SER A 113 -13.09 4.59 27.87
C SER A 113 -11.70 5.05 27.42
N TYR A 114 -10.77 4.13 27.13
CA TYR A 114 -9.44 4.48 26.63
C TYR A 114 -8.82 3.39 25.78
N THR A 115 -7.75 3.75 25.05
CA THR A 115 -6.85 2.81 24.36
C THR A 115 -5.40 3.21 24.60
N ILE A 116 -4.55 2.23 24.87
CA ILE A 116 -3.09 2.33 24.84
C ILE A 116 -2.63 1.40 23.72
N ALA A 117 -1.81 1.87 22.79
CA ALA A 117 -1.28 1.07 21.68
C ALA A 117 0.21 1.38 21.45
N PHE A 118 1.00 0.41 21.02
CA PHE A 118 2.42 0.57 20.68
C PHE A 118 2.94 -0.64 19.90
N TRP A 119 4.04 -0.43 19.18
CA TRP A 119 4.88 -1.52 18.70
C TRP A 119 5.99 -1.79 19.71
N ALA A 120 6.29 -3.07 19.98
CA ALA A 120 7.39 -3.46 20.85
C ALA A 120 7.96 -4.83 20.48
N LYS A 121 9.26 -4.99 20.71
CA LYS A 121 9.95 -6.28 20.65
C LYS A 121 10.60 -6.56 21.99
N GLN A 122 10.20 -7.67 22.61
CA GLN A 122 10.72 -8.08 23.92
C GLN A 122 11.91 -9.02 23.76
N ASP A 123 13.12 -8.49 23.93
CA ASP A 123 14.35 -9.28 23.91
C ASP A 123 14.65 -9.93 25.29
N GLY A 124 14.21 -9.28 26.39
CA GLY A 124 14.46 -9.73 27.76
C GLY A 124 13.27 -10.35 28.49
N ALA A 125 13.44 -11.54 29.08
CA ALA A 125 12.45 -12.20 29.93
C ALA A 125 12.35 -11.66 31.37
N GLN A 126 12.98 -10.53 31.67
CA GLN A 126 12.78 -9.81 32.92
C GLN A 126 11.50 -8.96 32.89
N LEU A 127 11.04 -8.49 34.06
CA LEU A 127 9.84 -7.66 34.15
C LEU A 127 10.21 -6.20 33.88
N GLY A 128 9.81 -5.71 32.71
CA GLY A 128 10.02 -4.33 32.25
C GLY A 128 8.71 -3.62 31.90
N ARG A 129 8.60 -2.32 32.20
CA ARG A 129 7.45 -1.50 31.80
C ARG A 129 7.61 -1.01 30.37
N ILE A 130 6.55 -1.05 29.58
CA ILE A 130 6.54 -0.43 28.24
C ILE A 130 5.93 0.97 28.35
N VAL A 131 4.70 1.07 28.89
CA VAL A 131 3.99 2.33 29.13
C VAL A 131 3.49 2.35 30.59
N ASN A 132 3.85 3.35 31.38
CA ASN A 132 3.55 3.36 32.81
C ASN A 132 3.22 4.75 33.38
N MET A 133 2.02 4.90 33.91
CA MET A 133 1.60 6.00 34.79
C MET A 133 0.94 5.37 36.04
N ASP A 134 1.75 4.73 36.89
CA ASP A 134 1.39 4.07 38.16
C ASP A 134 2.68 3.98 39.01
N ASP A 135 2.73 4.52 40.24
CA ASP A 135 3.94 4.47 41.10
C ASP A 135 4.21 3.11 41.80
N GLY A 136 3.40 2.10 41.52
CA GLY A 136 3.49 0.77 42.08
C GLY A 136 3.26 0.70 43.60
N SER A 137 2.69 1.74 44.21
CA SER A 137 2.51 1.76 45.65
C SER A 137 1.40 0.82 46.11
N GLY A 138 1.78 -0.27 46.78
CA GLY A 138 0.86 -1.20 47.46
C GLY A 138 0.08 -0.60 48.66
N SER A 139 -0.09 0.72 48.69
CA SER A 139 -0.79 1.51 49.70
C SER A 139 -2.03 2.18 49.11
N LEU A 140 -3.18 1.50 49.22
CA LEU A 140 -4.46 1.93 48.65
C LEU A 140 -4.83 3.40 49.00
N PRO A 141 -5.48 4.14 48.07
CA PRO A 141 -5.94 3.70 46.75
C PRO A 141 -4.78 3.53 45.76
N LEU A 142 -4.83 2.47 44.96
CA LEU A 142 -4.02 2.35 43.75
C LEU A 142 -4.65 3.22 42.66
N ALA A 143 -3.83 3.93 41.89
CA ALA A 143 -4.21 4.85 40.84
C ALA A 143 -3.45 4.52 39.54
N GLY A 144 -3.91 5.05 38.40
CA GLY A 144 -3.15 5.00 37.15
C GLY A 144 -3.28 3.73 36.30
N TYR A 145 -2.35 3.57 35.36
CA TYR A 145 -2.28 2.46 34.40
C TYR A 145 -0.84 2.01 34.13
N SER A 146 -0.67 0.74 33.79
CA SER A 146 0.63 0.17 33.44
C SER A 146 0.47 -0.95 32.40
N VAL A 147 1.22 -0.88 31.30
CA VAL A 147 1.41 -1.98 30.35
C VAL A 147 2.86 -2.45 30.43
N PHE A 148 3.07 -3.74 30.64
CA PHE A 148 4.38 -4.29 30.96
C PHE A 148 4.55 -5.74 30.54
N ALA A 149 5.77 -6.07 30.14
CA ALA A 149 6.14 -7.39 29.68
C ALA A 149 6.87 -8.19 30.77
N SER A 150 6.78 -9.50 30.68
CA SER A 150 7.45 -10.48 31.55
C SER A 150 7.47 -11.83 30.81
N THR A 151 7.14 -12.96 31.44
CA THR A 151 6.77 -14.17 30.67
C THR A 151 5.46 -14.00 29.88
N ASP A 152 4.66 -13.03 30.29
CA ASP A 152 3.35 -12.70 29.73
C ASP A 152 3.25 -11.17 29.61
N MET A 153 2.58 -10.71 28.56
CA MET A 153 2.23 -9.31 28.33
C MET A 153 1.04 -8.94 29.22
N ARG A 154 1.12 -7.84 29.96
CA ARG A 154 0.14 -7.50 31.00
C ARG A 154 -0.28 -6.04 30.98
N VAL A 155 -1.55 -5.81 31.31
CA VAL A 155 -2.12 -4.49 31.61
C VAL A 155 -2.69 -4.46 33.03
N THR A 156 -2.40 -3.38 33.76
CA THR A 156 -3.02 -3.05 35.05
C THR A 156 -3.91 -1.82 34.88
N HIS A 157 -5.17 -1.93 35.34
CA HIS A 157 -6.14 -0.84 35.43
C HIS A 157 -6.43 -0.55 36.91
N SER A 158 -5.99 0.60 37.42
CA SER A 158 -6.10 0.95 38.85
C SER A 158 -7.24 1.95 39.14
N ASN A 159 -8.28 1.48 39.82
CA ASN A 159 -9.50 2.25 40.15
C ASN A 159 -9.75 2.36 41.67
N GLY A 160 -8.68 2.57 42.45
CA GLY A 160 -8.64 2.36 43.89
C GLY A 160 -8.19 0.95 44.30
N GLY A 161 -7.99 0.07 43.32
CA GLY A 161 -7.35 -1.25 43.40
C GLY A 161 -6.94 -1.71 42.00
N ALA A 162 -5.89 -2.52 41.89
CA ALA A 162 -5.43 -3.05 40.61
C ALA A 162 -6.37 -4.12 40.06
N ASN A 163 -6.77 -3.97 38.79
CA ASN A 163 -7.38 -5.00 37.98
C ASN A 163 -6.35 -5.39 36.91
N ASP A 164 -5.67 -6.51 37.13
CA ASP A 164 -4.63 -7.01 36.23
C ASP A 164 -5.24 -7.97 35.18
N PHE A 165 -4.84 -7.82 33.92
CA PHE A 165 -5.08 -8.79 32.85
C PHE A 165 -3.77 -9.13 32.12
N SER A 166 -3.70 -10.33 31.54
CA SER A 166 -2.45 -10.85 30.96
C SER A 166 -2.68 -11.93 29.91
N VAL A 167 -1.91 -11.85 28.82
CA VAL A 167 -1.85 -12.84 27.72
C VAL A 167 -0.39 -13.30 27.53
N PRO A 168 -0.11 -14.43 26.85
CA PRO A 168 1.27 -14.83 26.52
C PRO A 168 2.04 -13.70 25.80
N SER A 169 3.33 -13.55 26.07
CA SER A 169 4.14 -12.49 25.44
C SER A 169 4.76 -12.96 24.13
N PRO A 170 4.65 -12.20 23.02
CA PRO A 170 5.38 -12.47 21.77
C PRO A 170 6.88 -12.15 21.95
N PHE A 171 7.65 -13.15 22.34
CA PHE A 171 9.08 -13.01 22.64
C PHE A 171 9.97 -12.92 21.38
N GLY A 172 10.87 -11.94 21.34
CA GLY A 172 11.92 -11.83 20.32
C GLY A 172 11.48 -11.39 18.92
N ALA A 173 10.16 -11.27 18.69
CA ALA A 173 9.56 -10.67 17.50
C ALA A 173 9.12 -9.23 17.79
N TRP A 174 8.96 -8.42 16.74
CA TRP A 174 8.14 -7.21 16.84
C TRP A 174 6.66 -7.60 16.94
N SER A 175 5.90 -6.86 17.73
CA SER A 175 4.45 -7.02 17.84
C SER A 175 3.76 -5.69 18.11
N HIS A 176 2.56 -5.50 17.57
CA HIS A 176 1.67 -4.41 17.92
C HIS A 176 0.78 -4.83 19.09
N THR A 177 1.04 -4.30 20.28
CA THR A 177 0.21 -4.55 21.46
C THR A 177 -0.73 -3.38 21.69
N ALA A 178 -2.02 -3.66 21.89
CA ALA A 178 -2.99 -2.67 22.35
C ALA A 178 -3.78 -3.15 23.57
N ALA A 179 -4.18 -2.20 24.42
CA ALA A 179 -5.04 -2.41 25.58
C ALA A 179 -6.22 -1.44 25.52
N THR A 180 -7.44 -1.95 25.30
CA THR A 180 -8.66 -1.15 25.23
C THR A 180 -9.50 -1.34 26.50
N TYR A 181 -10.04 -0.24 27.05
CA TYR A 181 -11.01 -0.26 28.13
C TYR A 181 -12.30 0.43 27.72
N ASP A 182 -13.42 -0.29 27.71
CA ASP A 182 -14.75 0.30 27.52
C ASP A 182 -15.45 0.52 28.87
N SER A 183 -15.64 1.78 29.25
CA SER A 183 -16.38 2.20 30.45
C SER A 183 -17.88 1.84 30.45
N VAL A 184 -18.49 1.59 29.28
CA VAL A 184 -19.91 1.25 29.15
C VAL A 184 -20.18 -0.22 29.48
N THR A 185 -19.34 -1.14 28.98
CA THR A 185 -19.38 -2.58 29.31
C THR A 185 -18.56 -2.95 30.54
N GLN A 186 -17.61 -2.10 30.93
CA GLN A 186 -16.56 -2.34 31.94
C GLN A 186 -15.62 -3.50 31.56
N THR A 187 -15.33 -3.64 30.27
CA THR A 187 -14.42 -4.65 29.71
C THR A 187 -13.03 -4.04 29.47
N LEU A 188 -11.99 -4.79 29.83
CA LEU A 188 -10.59 -4.54 29.48
C LEU A 188 -10.11 -5.68 28.59
N THR A 189 -9.62 -5.36 27.39
CA THR A 189 -9.16 -6.32 26.38
C THR A 189 -7.67 -6.08 26.08
N LEU A 190 -6.90 -7.15 25.86
CA LEU A 190 -5.57 -7.07 25.23
C LEU A 190 -5.65 -7.58 23.79
N TRP A 191 -4.98 -6.86 22.90
CA TRP A 191 -4.85 -7.18 21.49
C TRP A 191 -3.37 -7.34 21.18
N ILE A 192 -3.04 -8.35 20.38
CA ILE A 192 -1.69 -8.63 19.87
C ILE A 192 -1.83 -8.76 18.36
N ASP A 193 -1.04 -7.99 17.62
CA ASP A 193 -0.97 -8.00 16.15
C ASP A 193 -2.34 -7.84 15.46
N GLY A 194 -3.19 -7.03 16.11
CA GLY A 194 -4.54 -6.69 15.65
C GLY A 194 -5.66 -7.58 16.20
N VAL A 195 -5.33 -8.72 16.82
CA VAL A 195 -6.28 -9.79 17.20
C VAL A 195 -6.62 -9.75 18.69
N ASP A 196 -7.91 -9.93 19.05
CA ASP A 196 -8.38 -10.03 20.45
C ASP A 196 -7.75 -11.26 21.12
N SER A 197 -6.76 -11.01 21.98
CA SER A 197 -6.02 -12.04 22.73
C SER A 197 -6.72 -12.39 24.06
N GLY A 198 -7.90 -11.83 24.31
CA GLY A 198 -8.75 -12.09 25.45
C GLY A 198 -9.14 -10.81 26.21
N SER A 199 -10.18 -10.93 27.03
CA SER A 199 -10.73 -9.82 27.80
C SER A 199 -11.22 -10.22 29.20
N VAL A 200 -11.34 -9.23 30.08
CA VAL A 200 -11.83 -9.38 31.46
C VAL A 200 -12.77 -8.24 31.85
N SER A 201 -13.77 -8.53 32.68
CA SER A 201 -14.61 -7.49 33.29
C SER A 201 -13.88 -6.84 34.48
N VAL A 202 -13.61 -5.54 34.37
CA VAL A 202 -13.01 -4.70 35.42
C VAL A 202 -13.99 -4.56 36.59
N THR A 203 -13.47 -4.63 37.82
CA THR A 203 -14.26 -4.41 39.04
C THR A 203 -13.93 -3.07 39.67
N GLY A 204 -14.95 -2.25 39.91
CA GLY A 204 -14.82 -0.92 40.53
C GLY A 204 -15.38 0.21 39.66
N GLY A 205 -15.30 0.07 38.34
CA GLY A 205 -15.63 1.09 37.35
C GLY A 205 -14.36 1.71 36.75
N ASP A 206 -14.51 2.91 36.20
CA ASP A 206 -13.48 3.62 35.44
C ASP A 206 -12.20 3.91 36.23
N LEU A 207 -11.12 4.17 35.49
CA LEU A 207 -9.78 4.40 36.01
C LEU A 207 -9.71 5.66 36.90
N THR A 208 -8.84 5.64 37.92
CA THR A 208 -8.64 6.76 38.86
C THR A 208 -7.19 7.22 38.91
N SER A 209 -6.97 8.53 38.89
CA SER A 209 -5.68 9.19 39.12
C SER A 209 -5.73 9.97 40.44
N ASP A 210 -4.62 10.02 41.17
CA ASP A 210 -4.40 10.91 42.32
C ASP A 210 -3.62 12.19 41.94
N GLY A 211 -2.90 12.17 40.81
CA GLY A 211 -2.37 13.34 40.12
C GLY A 211 -0.92 13.71 40.48
N ASP A 212 -0.13 12.81 41.07
CA ASP A 212 1.33 12.97 41.16
C ASP A 212 2.19 11.86 40.51
N ASP A 213 1.54 10.97 39.75
CA ASP A 213 2.18 9.97 38.88
C ASP A 213 2.59 10.55 37.51
N PRO A 214 3.87 10.39 37.09
CA PRO A 214 4.33 10.77 35.77
C PRO A 214 4.21 9.62 34.76
N LEU A 215 4.00 9.96 33.49
CA LEU A 215 4.08 9.01 32.39
C LEU A 215 5.54 8.70 32.04
N TYR A 216 5.91 7.43 32.16
CA TYR A 216 7.21 6.88 31.80
C TYR A 216 7.05 5.84 30.68
N PHE A 217 7.97 5.86 29.71
CA PHE A 217 8.14 4.74 28.77
C PHE A 217 9.42 3.98 29.11
N GLY A 218 9.40 2.66 28.97
CA GLY A 218 10.53 1.80 29.28
C GLY A 218 10.79 1.53 30.77
N ALA A 219 10.10 2.18 31.73
CA ALA A 219 10.32 1.94 33.18
C ALA A 219 9.17 2.34 34.12
N LEU A 220 9.27 1.97 35.41
CA LEU A 220 8.42 2.46 36.50
C LEU A 220 9.20 3.37 37.45
N ARG A 221 8.70 4.58 37.72
CA ARG A 221 9.17 5.42 38.84
C ARG A 221 8.30 5.19 40.08
N ASN A 222 8.86 4.57 41.11
CA ASN A 222 8.07 4.22 42.30
C ASN A 222 7.82 5.39 43.27
N SER A 223 6.90 5.16 44.23
CA SER A 223 6.58 6.03 45.39
C SER A 223 7.77 6.64 46.17
N LEU A 224 8.96 6.03 46.09
CA LEU A 224 10.18 6.52 46.75
C LEU A 224 11.04 7.39 45.82
N GLY A 225 10.56 7.69 44.61
CA GLY A 225 11.25 8.43 43.56
C GLY A 225 12.39 7.65 42.91
N SER A 226 12.35 6.31 42.94
CA SER A 226 13.37 5.46 42.30
C SER A 226 12.82 4.83 41.02
N VAL A 227 13.55 4.98 39.91
CA VAL A 227 13.22 4.31 38.64
C VAL A 227 13.72 2.86 38.69
N ILE A 228 12.86 1.92 38.30
CA ILE A 228 13.03 0.47 38.36
C ILE A 228 12.21 -0.21 37.25
N GLN A 229 12.37 -1.53 37.08
CA GLN A 229 11.59 -2.34 36.12
C GLN A 229 11.76 -1.82 34.69
N HIS A 230 13.01 -1.63 34.28
CA HIS A 230 13.37 -1.18 32.93
C HIS A 230 13.08 -2.28 31.90
N PHE A 231 12.65 -1.89 30.70
CA PHE A 231 12.40 -2.77 29.56
C PHE A 231 13.70 -3.10 28.80
N GLU A 232 13.71 -4.25 28.12
CA GLU A 232 14.86 -4.79 27.41
C GLU A 232 14.42 -5.21 26.00
N GLY A 233 14.85 -4.41 25.01
CA GLY A 233 14.40 -4.45 23.62
C GLY A 233 13.85 -3.09 23.14
N PRO A 234 13.49 -2.95 21.86
CA PRO A 234 12.96 -1.70 21.32
C PRO A 234 11.44 -1.54 21.48
N ILE A 235 11.03 -0.27 21.61
CA ILE A 235 9.64 0.20 21.63
C ILE A 235 9.49 1.27 20.53
N ASP A 236 8.34 1.30 19.88
CA ASP A 236 8.01 2.16 18.76
C ASP A 236 6.54 2.64 18.84
N ASP A 237 6.27 3.79 18.23
CA ASP A 237 4.94 4.25 17.83
C ASP A 237 3.85 4.21 18.93
N ILE A 238 4.20 4.72 20.11
CA ILE A 238 3.34 4.72 21.30
C ILE A 238 2.18 5.70 21.10
N ARG A 239 0.94 5.23 21.23
CA ARG A 239 -0.30 6.04 21.16
C ARG A 239 -1.19 5.87 22.39
N LEU A 240 -1.83 6.97 22.77
CA LEU A 240 -2.84 7.05 23.83
C LEU A 240 -4.12 7.70 23.30
N TYR A 241 -5.29 7.16 23.65
CA TYR A 241 -6.61 7.64 23.20
C TYR A 241 -7.60 7.74 24.37
N ASP A 242 -8.50 8.74 24.35
CA ASP A 242 -9.62 8.89 25.31
C ASP A 242 -10.91 8.15 24.87
N VAL A 243 -10.75 7.16 24.00
CA VAL A 243 -11.80 6.24 23.52
C VAL A 243 -11.28 4.81 23.50
N ALA A 244 -12.18 3.84 23.62
CA ALA A 244 -11.89 2.46 23.21
C ALA A 244 -12.02 2.38 21.69
N LEU A 245 -10.93 2.06 21.00
CA LEU A 245 -10.94 1.79 19.56
C LEU A 245 -11.65 0.47 19.24
N SER A 246 -12.22 0.36 18.04
CA SER A 246 -12.83 -0.85 17.50
C SER A 246 -11.78 -1.85 16.97
N ALA A 247 -12.19 -3.09 16.71
CA ALA A 247 -11.29 -4.14 16.19
C ALA A 247 -10.61 -3.72 14.87
N GLY A 248 -11.36 -3.18 13.90
CA GLY A 248 -10.80 -2.67 12.64
C GLY A 248 -9.86 -1.46 12.82
N GLU A 249 -10.10 -0.59 13.81
CA GLU A 249 -9.16 0.48 14.16
C GLU A 249 -7.88 -0.06 14.81
N ILE A 250 -7.97 -1.06 15.69
CA ILE A 250 -6.80 -1.73 16.28
C ILE A 250 -6.00 -2.51 15.22
N ASN A 251 -6.69 -3.21 14.31
CA ASN A 251 -6.08 -3.89 13.18
C ASN A 251 -5.37 -2.90 12.25
N GLY A 252 -5.97 -1.74 11.95
CA GLY A 252 -5.35 -0.68 11.16
C GLY A 252 -4.11 -0.01 11.80
N LEU A 253 -3.92 -0.14 13.11
CA LEU A 253 -2.66 0.23 13.80
C LEU A 253 -1.64 -0.93 13.83
N ALA A 254 -2.11 -2.17 13.71
CA ALA A 254 -1.32 -3.40 13.74
C ALA A 254 -0.81 -3.84 12.35
N THR A 255 -1.51 -3.45 11.27
CA THR A 255 -0.91 -3.47 9.94
C THR A 255 0.24 -2.45 9.92
N ALA A 256 1.46 -2.91 9.67
CA ALA A 256 2.59 -2.02 9.45
C ALA A 256 2.22 -0.96 8.40
N PRO A 257 2.54 0.32 8.64
CA PRO A 257 2.07 1.40 7.81
C PRO A 257 2.57 1.22 6.38
N GLY A 258 1.66 1.39 5.43
CA GLY A 258 2.02 1.40 4.02
C GLY A 258 3.01 2.51 3.67
N LEU A 259 3.25 2.66 2.37
CA LEU A 259 4.23 3.55 1.76
C LEU A 259 4.11 5.04 2.16
N ASN A 260 3.03 5.43 2.85
CA ASN A 260 2.85 6.75 3.47
C ASN A 260 3.86 7.05 4.60
N ALA A 261 4.38 6.04 5.30
CA ALA A 261 5.39 6.21 6.36
C ALA A 261 6.84 6.09 5.84
N TRP A 262 7.02 5.77 4.56
CA TRP A 262 8.33 5.55 3.96
C TRP A 262 9.03 6.88 3.64
N SER A 263 10.34 6.89 3.82
CA SER A 263 11.24 8.03 3.57
C SER A 263 12.05 7.84 2.28
N ALA A 264 12.57 8.95 1.77
CA ALA A 264 13.32 9.00 0.52
C ALA A 264 14.77 9.45 0.74
N GLU A 265 15.73 8.71 0.19
CA GLU A 265 17.16 9.08 0.16
C GLU A 265 17.71 9.08 -1.28
N GLY A 266 18.87 9.70 -1.45
CA GLY A 266 19.44 10.01 -2.76
C GLY A 266 20.95 10.03 -2.75
N TYR A 267 21.56 9.35 -3.73
CA TYR A 267 23.01 9.24 -3.84
C TYR A 267 23.65 10.61 -4.12
N ASP A 268 24.53 11.10 -3.24
CA ASP A 268 25.21 12.37 -3.45
C ASP A 268 26.47 12.26 -4.33
N PHE A 269 26.27 12.14 -5.64
CA PHE A 269 27.35 12.13 -6.62
C PHE A 269 27.99 13.53 -6.90
N ALA A 270 27.49 14.63 -6.30
CA ALA A 270 27.84 15.98 -6.76
C ALA A 270 27.89 17.12 -5.71
N GLY A 271 27.66 16.84 -4.43
CA GLY A 271 27.44 17.86 -3.38
C GLY A 271 26.02 18.45 -3.39
N SER A 272 25.04 17.66 -3.85
CA SER A 272 23.63 18.00 -3.97
C SER A 272 22.80 16.71 -4.12
N PRO A 273 22.49 15.99 -3.03
CA PRO A 273 21.69 14.77 -3.08
C PRO A 273 20.32 15.05 -3.70
N TYR A 274 19.92 14.19 -4.66
CA TYR A 274 18.59 14.17 -5.24
C TYR A 274 17.87 12.93 -4.72
N VAL A 275 16.87 13.14 -3.88
CA VAL A 275 16.17 12.07 -3.14
C VAL A 275 15.00 11.44 -3.91
N GLY A 276 14.80 11.81 -5.17
CA GLY A 276 13.61 11.41 -5.92
C GLY A 276 12.44 12.40 -5.78
N ASP A 277 11.46 12.26 -6.67
CA ASP A 277 10.12 12.81 -6.54
C ASP A 277 9.16 11.62 -6.40
N TRP A 278 8.97 11.17 -5.16
CA TRP A 278 8.18 9.99 -4.80
C TRP A 278 6.76 10.42 -4.39
N GLN A 279 5.78 10.05 -5.19
CA GLN A 279 4.37 10.38 -4.97
C GLN A 279 3.62 9.14 -4.49
N VAL A 280 3.24 9.12 -3.21
CA VAL A 280 2.48 8.03 -2.59
C VAL A 280 0.98 8.27 -2.82
N SER A 281 0.27 7.19 -3.12
CA SER A 281 -1.20 7.17 -3.23
C SER A 281 -1.88 7.33 -1.86
N ALA A 282 -3.09 7.91 -1.85
CA ALA A 282 -3.81 8.22 -0.61
C ALA A 282 -4.17 6.99 0.26
N ASP A 283 -4.14 5.78 -0.30
CA ASP A 283 -4.33 4.50 0.42
C ASP A 283 -3.01 3.92 0.98
N GLY A 284 -1.86 4.52 0.69
CA GLY A 284 -0.54 4.05 1.10
C GLY A 284 -0.04 2.78 0.39
N ARG A 285 -0.73 2.26 -0.63
CA ARG A 285 -0.40 0.96 -1.26
C ARG A 285 0.48 1.09 -2.50
N ARG A 286 0.44 2.24 -3.17
CA ARG A 286 1.23 2.54 -4.38
C ARG A 286 2.13 3.76 -4.19
N VAL A 287 3.36 3.71 -4.70
CA VAL A 287 4.23 4.89 -4.86
C VAL A 287 4.74 4.99 -6.28
N SER A 288 4.82 6.20 -6.81
CA SER A 288 5.42 6.50 -8.12
C SER A 288 6.64 7.39 -7.94
N GLN A 289 7.82 6.94 -8.38
CA GLN A 289 8.89 7.85 -8.76
C GLN A 289 8.49 8.49 -10.09
N VAL A 290 8.29 9.80 -10.11
CA VAL A 290 7.91 10.49 -11.35
C VAL A 290 9.12 11.03 -12.13
N SER A 291 10.23 11.38 -11.47
CA SER A 291 11.29 12.18 -12.11
C SER A 291 12.51 11.36 -12.58
N GLU A 292 12.79 11.44 -13.89
CA GLU A 292 13.90 10.81 -14.61
C GLU A 292 15.26 11.51 -14.31
N ALA A 293 15.77 11.35 -13.09
CA ALA A 293 16.98 12.04 -12.61
C ALA A 293 17.97 11.10 -11.87
N SER A 294 18.76 11.58 -10.90
CA SER A 294 19.78 10.76 -10.21
C SER A 294 19.19 9.55 -9.47
N ALA A 295 20.05 8.61 -9.07
CA ALA A 295 19.64 7.44 -8.30
C ALA A 295 19.05 7.85 -6.94
N ALA A 296 17.86 7.33 -6.66
CA ALA A 296 17.11 7.55 -5.43
C ALA A 296 16.53 6.23 -4.91
N VAL A 297 16.35 6.16 -3.59
CA VAL A 297 15.78 5.02 -2.87
C VAL A 297 14.59 5.47 -2.02
N PHE A 298 13.65 4.56 -1.79
CA PHE A 298 12.45 4.78 -0.98
C PHE A 298 12.26 3.60 -0.03
N PHE A 299 12.22 3.87 1.28
CA PHE A 299 12.36 2.86 2.33
C PHE A 299 11.46 3.14 3.53
N GLY A 300 11.02 2.09 4.22
CA GLY A 300 10.41 2.14 5.56
C GLY A 300 10.83 0.91 6.35
N GLY A 301 10.31 0.76 7.57
CA GLY A 301 10.65 -0.30 8.54
C GLY A 301 10.30 -1.76 8.17
N VAL A 302 10.26 -2.10 6.87
CA VAL A 302 10.07 -3.46 6.39
C VAL A 302 11.45 -4.13 6.32
N ASP A 303 11.67 -5.18 7.12
CA ASP A 303 12.93 -5.94 7.12
C ASP A 303 13.14 -6.62 5.75
N ALA A 304 14.39 -6.69 5.29
CA ALA A 304 14.79 -7.41 4.11
C ALA A 304 14.61 -8.93 4.25
N VAL A 305 14.73 -9.45 5.47
CA VAL A 305 14.53 -10.87 5.79
C VAL A 305 13.04 -11.18 5.84
N GLY A 306 12.60 -12.22 5.13
CA GLY A 306 11.20 -12.63 5.01
C GLY A 306 10.77 -12.86 3.56
N SER A 307 9.45 -12.82 3.35
CA SER A 307 8.81 -12.95 2.04
C SER A 307 8.21 -11.61 1.61
N HIS A 308 8.55 -11.12 0.42
CA HIS A 308 8.09 -9.82 -0.08
C HIS A 308 7.45 -9.95 -1.46
N ARG A 309 6.35 -9.20 -1.70
CA ARG A 309 5.65 -9.20 -2.99
C ARG A 309 5.36 -7.77 -3.46
N VAL A 310 5.74 -7.45 -4.69
CA VAL A 310 5.63 -6.10 -5.24
C VAL A 310 5.29 -6.15 -6.72
N THR A 311 4.27 -5.40 -7.15
CA THR A 311 4.09 -5.12 -8.59
C THR A 311 4.96 -3.93 -8.98
N MET A 312 5.81 -4.06 -9.99
CA MET A 312 6.62 -2.96 -10.53
C MET A 312 6.26 -2.65 -11.99
N ARG A 313 6.13 -1.36 -12.33
CA ARG A 313 5.78 -0.90 -13.69
C ARG A 313 6.62 0.30 -14.11
N GLY A 314 7.61 0.07 -14.97
CA GLY A 314 8.47 1.12 -15.54
C GLY A 314 7.78 1.88 -16.68
N ARG A 315 8.00 3.21 -16.76
CA ARG A 315 7.40 4.09 -17.78
C ARG A 315 8.42 5.14 -18.26
N GLY A 316 8.39 5.52 -19.55
CA GLY A 316 9.24 6.59 -20.08
C GLY A 316 10.51 6.10 -20.79
N ASP A 317 11.68 6.51 -20.29
CA ASP A 317 13.02 6.16 -20.81
C ASP A 317 13.39 4.66 -20.68
N ASN A 318 14.67 4.28 -20.80
CA ASN A 318 15.15 2.89 -20.82
C ASN A 318 16.20 2.51 -19.76
N ASP A 319 16.31 3.30 -18.70
CA ASP A 319 17.25 3.17 -17.59
C ASP A 319 16.76 2.22 -16.47
N PHE A 320 17.14 2.47 -15.21
CA PHE A 320 17.21 1.48 -14.14
C PHE A 320 16.07 1.62 -13.12
N ILE A 321 15.45 0.49 -12.83
CA ILE A 321 14.41 0.32 -11.80
C ILE A 321 14.70 -0.96 -11.00
N GLY A 322 14.27 -1.03 -9.75
CA GLY A 322 14.39 -2.26 -8.97
C GLY A 322 14.37 -2.03 -7.47
N PHE A 323 15.19 -2.81 -6.76
CA PHE A 323 15.06 -3.06 -5.33
C PHE A 323 16.41 -3.12 -4.63
N VAL A 324 16.41 -2.87 -3.33
CA VAL A 324 17.57 -3.05 -2.44
C VAL A 324 17.13 -3.86 -1.21
N LEU A 325 17.97 -4.81 -0.78
CA LEU A 325 17.74 -5.68 0.38
C LEU A 325 18.92 -5.56 1.35
N GLY A 326 18.63 -5.20 2.60
CA GLY A 326 19.62 -4.98 3.65
C GLY A 326 20.01 -3.51 3.85
N TYR A 327 19.28 -2.58 3.23
CA TYR A 327 19.59 -1.15 3.28
C TYR A 327 19.50 -0.57 4.69
N GLN A 328 20.47 0.26 5.09
CA GLN A 328 20.40 1.05 6.32
C GLN A 328 20.24 2.54 5.97
N PRO A 329 19.33 3.28 6.64
CA PRO A 329 19.16 4.71 6.39
C PRO A 329 20.48 5.46 6.58
N GLY A 330 20.89 6.21 5.57
CA GLY A 330 22.18 6.86 5.48
C GLY A 330 23.22 6.18 4.57
N ASP A 331 23.01 4.94 4.11
CA ASP A 331 23.98 4.19 3.29
C ASP A 331 24.37 4.87 1.97
N VAL A 332 23.50 5.73 1.43
CA VAL A 332 23.70 6.46 0.18
C VAL A 332 23.99 7.96 0.37
N THR A 333 23.96 8.45 1.61
CA THR A 333 24.14 9.88 1.95
C THR A 333 25.30 10.17 2.92
N ASN A 334 25.70 9.22 3.77
CA ASN A 334 26.76 9.45 4.75
C ASN A 334 28.17 9.42 4.12
N SER A 335 28.96 10.47 4.40
CA SER A 335 30.35 10.58 3.94
C SER A 335 31.37 10.38 5.07
N SER A 336 32.45 9.66 4.78
CA SER A 336 33.59 9.46 5.68
C SER A 336 34.49 10.70 5.72
N SER A 337 35.17 10.91 6.85
CA SER A 337 35.98 12.10 7.11
C SER A 337 37.26 12.27 6.28
N ASP A 338 37.62 11.28 5.45
CA ASP A 338 38.76 11.35 4.52
C ASP A 338 38.36 11.60 3.04
N GLY A 339 37.07 11.59 2.72
CA GLY A 339 36.54 11.78 1.37
C GLY A 339 36.14 10.50 0.65
N THR A 340 36.29 9.33 1.28
CA THR A 340 35.46 8.16 0.97
C THR A 340 34.02 8.40 1.44
N TYR A 341 33.05 7.66 0.91
CA TYR A 341 31.72 7.57 1.53
C TYR A 341 31.70 6.45 2.59
N ALA A 342 30.59 6.27 3.32
CA ALA A 342 30.59 5.53 4.59
C ALA A 342 31.20 4.11 4.52
N ASP A 343 32.19 3.87 5.38
CA ASP A 343 32.81 2.57 5.69
C ASP A 343 31.83 1.73 6.54
N GLY A 344 30.72 1.28 5.93
CA GLY A 344 29.63 0.61 6.65
C GLY A 344 28.49 0.01 5.81
N ALA A 345 28.13 0.57 4.65
CA ALA A 345 27.03 0.03 3.84
C ALA A 345 27.35 -1.40 3.32
N ASP A 346 26.42 -2.34 3.44
CA ASP A 346 26.60 -3.75 3.04
C ASP A 346 25.24 -4.37 2.67
N PHE A 347 24.86 -4.31 1.38
CA PHE A 347 23.50 -4.65 0.93
C PHE A 347 23.47 -5.30 -0.47
N LEU A 348 22.37 -6.01 -0.78
CA LEU A 348 22.11 -6.53 -2.12
C LEU A 348 21.27 -5.52 -2.92
N GLN A 349 21.65 -5.28 -4.18
CA GLN A 349 20.92 -4.45 -5.13
C GLN A 349 20.46 -5.30 -6.30
N LEU A 350 19.15 -5.29 -6.59
CA LEU A 350 18.56 -5.87 -7.79
C LEU A 350 18.16 -4.73 -8.73
N ASP A 351 18.86 -4.59 -9.86
CA ASP A 351 18.58 -3.55 -10.85
C ASP A 351 18.24 -4.11 -12.24
N TRP A 352 17.15 -3.59 -12.83
CA TRP A 352 16.67 -3.96 -14.14
C TRP A 352 16.73 -2.77 -15.10
N ARG A 353 17.39 -2.98 -16.25
CA ARG A 353 17.48 -1.99 -17.31
C ARG A 353 16.76 -2.42 -18.58
N ARG A 354 16.00 -1.51 -19.19
CA ARG A 354 15.21 -1.78 -20.40
C ARG A 354 16.00 -1.79 -21.70
N GLY A 355 17.04 -0.96 -21.83
CA GLY A 355 17.76 -0.81 -23.09
C GLY A 355 19.26 -0.63 -22.92
N THR A 356 20.02 -1.29 -23.80
CA THR A 356 21.48 -1.15 -23.87
C THR A 356 21.85 0.26 -24.34
N GLN A 357 22.67 0.97 -23.58
CA GLN A 357 23.21 2.29 -23.94
C GLN A 357 24.74 2.28 -23.96
N THR A 358 25.32 3.20 -24.75
CA THR A 358 26.76 3.51 -24.71
C THR A 358 26.95 4.91 -24.12
N ASN A 359 27.52 5.01 -22.92
CA ASN A 359 27.63 6.31 -22.24
C ASN A 359 28.97 7.01 -22.56
N SER A 360 28.91 8.24 -23.05
CA SER A 360 30.08 9.07 -23.36
C SER A 360 30.66 9.83 -22.16
N ASN A 361 30.01 9.76 -21.00
CA ASN A 361 30.27 10.62 -19.85
C ASN A 361 30.98 9.92 -18.67
N PHE A 362 31.37 8.65 -18.83
CA PHE A 362 32.30 7.99 -17.91
C PHE A 362 33.59 8.81 -17.73
N SER A 363 34.23 8.69 -16.57
CA SER A 363 35.54 9.31 -16.38
C SER A 363 36.59 8.72 -17.34
N ASP A 364 37.47 9.58 -17.87
CA ASP A 364 38.57 9.24 -18.81
C ASP A 364 39.56 8.18 -18.24
N SER A 365 39.39 7.83 -16.96
CA SER A 365 40.05 6.79 -16.17
C SER A 365 39.62 5.35 -16.51
N CYS A 366 38.37 5.14 -16.94
CA CYS A 366 37.73 3.82 -17.04
C CYS A 366 37.31 3.45 -18.48
N ALA A 367 38.25 3.53 -19.42
CA ALA A 367 38.03 3.06 -20.79
C ALA A 367 38.34 1.54 -20.91
N PRO A 368 37.37 0.69 -21.32
CA PRO A 368 37.55 -0.76 -21.37
C PRO A 368 38.62 -1.18 -22.38
N THR A 369 39.35 -2.25 -22.08
CA THR A 369 40.49 -2.75 -22.88
C THR A 369 40.10 -3.24 -24.29
N SER A 370 38.80 -3.42 -24.56
CA SER A 370 38.22 -3.68 -25.88
C SER A 370 38.34 -2.49 -26.86
N GLY A 371 38.40 -1.26 -26.35
CA GLY A 371 38.55 -0.04 -27.14
C GLY A 371 37.24 0.59 -27.63
N GLY A 372 36.35 0.95 -26.70
CA GLY A 372 35.14 1.75 -26.91
C GLY A 372 34.79 2.59 -25.67
N PRO A 373 33.72 3.41 -25.71
CA PRO A 373 33.05 3.85 -24.48
C PRO A 373 32.39 2.65 -23.79
N PRO A 374 32.23 2.64 -22.46
CA PRO A 374 31.60 1.52 -21.76
C PRO A 374 30.15 1.28 -22.19
N ILE A 375 29.75 0.00 -22.20
CA ILE A 375 28.43 -0.47 -22.61
C ILE A 375 27.63 -0.88 -21.38
N GLN A 376 26.52 -0.18 -21.17
CA GLN A 376 25.56 -0.44 -20.11
C GLN A 376 24.48 -1.37 -20.68
N GLN A 377 24.50 -2.65 -20.32
CA GLN A 377 23.64 -3.67 -20.92
C GLN A 377 22.18 -3.59 -20.41
N GLU A 378 21.23 -4.03 -21.22
CA GLU A 378 19.87 -4.35 -20.78
C GLU A 378 19.84 -5.67 -20.00
N GLY A 379 18.82 -5.86 -19.15
CA GLY A 379 18.64 -7.07 -18.36
C GLY A 379 18.63 -6.85 -16.85
N LEU A 380 18.05 -7.83 -16.16
CA LEU A 380 17.86 -7.90 -14.70
C LEU A 380 19.12 -8.47 -14.03
N THR A 381 19.66 -7.79 -13.01
CA THR A 381 20.96 -8.13 -12.42
C THR A 381 20.96 -7.93 -10.91
N LEU A 382 21.54 -8.89 -10.19
CA LEU A 382 21.76 -8.88 -8.76
C LEU A 382 23.23 -8.57 -8.47
N SER A 383 23.49 -7.54 -7.66
CA SER A 383 24.82 -7.06 -7.27
C SER A 383 24.95 -6.98 -5.75
N HIS A 384 26.16 -7.19 -5.22
CA HIS A 384 26.50 -6.91 -3.83
C HIS A 384 27.19 -5.55 -3.73
N ILE A 385 26.69 -4.67 -2.86
CA ILE A 385 27.17 -3.30 -2.67
C ILE A 385 27.85 -3.18 -1.30
N ARG A 386 29.04 -2.56 -1.26
CA ARG A 386 29.89 -2.43 -0.06
C ARG A 386 30.51 -1.03 0.02
N GLY A 387 30.09 -0.23 0.99
CA GLY A 387 30.29 1.22 1.00
C GLY A 387 29.49 1.91 -0.12
N THR A 388 29.39 3.24 -0.10
CA THR A 388 28.60 3.94 -1.13
C THR A 388 29.36 3.95 -2.48
N PRO A 389 28.79 3.37 -3.55
CA PRO A 389 29.47 3.25 -4.85
C PRO A 389 29.52 4.56 -5.64
N THR A 390 30.54 4.70 -6.50
CA THR A 390 30.62 5.84 -7.41
C THR A 390 29.58 5.77 -8.53
N LEU A 391 29.31 6.91 -9.19
CA LEU A 391 28.43 6.97 -10.35
C LEU A 391 28.89 6.02 -11.47
N ASP A 392 30.20 5.96 -11.71
CA ASP A 392 30.82 5.08 -12.72
C ASP A 392 30.67 3.59 -12.32
N GLU A 393 30.86 3.21 -11.04
CA GLU A 393 30.63 1.84 -10.55
C GLU A 393 29.20 1.37 -10.76
N LEU A 394 28.21 2.16 -10.32
CA LEU A 394 26.79 1.86 -10.55
C LEU A 394 26.38 1.87 -12.03
N LEU A 395 27.23 2.30 -12.96
CA LEU A 395 26.96 2.22 -14.40
C LEU A 395 27.73 1.08 -15.08
N GLY A 396 28.84 0.63 -14.50
CA GLY A 396 29.80 -0.20 -15.22
C GLY A 396 29.48 -1.70 -15.26
N ARG A 397 28.69 -2.21 -14.31
CA ARG A 397 28.50 -3.65 -14.03
C ARG A 397 29.83 -4.41 -14.20
N ASP A 398 30.02 -5.13 -15.31
CA ASP A 398 31.18 -6.01 -15.53
C ASP A 398 32.39 -5.37 -16.25
N GLU A 399 32.25 -4.20 -16.89
CA GLU A 399 33.31 -3.63 -17.75
C GLU A 399 34.44 -2.91 -16.99
N LEU A 400 34.33 -2.76 -15.67
CA LEU A 400 35.29 -2.02 -14.83
C LEU A 400 36.49 -2.85 -14.33
N ALA A 401 36.56 -4.15 -14.65
CA ALA A 401 37.60 -5.06 -14.16
C ALA A 401 39.06 -4.67 -14.50
N ASP A 402 39.27 -3.73 -15.43
CA ASP A 402 40.58 -3.18 -15.82
C ASP A 402 40.88 -1.78 -15.22
N CYS A 403 39.98 -1.17 -14.42
CA CYS A 403 40.15 0.19 -13.87
C CYS A 403 41.17 0.26 -12.71
N PRO A 404 42.27 1.04 -12.82
CA PRO A 404 43.37 0.96 -11.87
C PRO A 404 43.29 1.99 -10.71
N GLY A 405 42.43 1.73 -9.73
CA GLY A 405 42.51 2.35 -8.38
C GLY A 405 41.17 2.66 -7.73
N GLU A 406 41.01 2.25 -6.46
CA GLU A 406 39.91 2.66 -5.55
C GLU A 406 38.47 2.43 -6.06
N PHE A 407 38.29 1.41 -6.89
CA PHE A 407 36.99 0.81 -7.24
C PHE A 407 36.90 -0.63 -6.67
N GLY A 408 35.69 -1.07 -6.35
CA GLY A 408 35.41 -2.38 -5.72
C GLY A 408 34.23 -2.39 -4.74
N THR A 409 33.39 -1.34 -4.79
CA THR A 409 32.17 -1.21 -3.98
C THR A 409 30.99 -2.00 -4.56
N VAL A 410 31.10 -2.52 -5.78
CA VAL A 410 30.05 -3.28 -6.49
C VAL A 410 30.64 -4.58 -7.03
N ASP A 411 30.12 -5.73 -6.59
CA ASP A 411 30.39 -7.05 -7.18
C ASP A 411 29.10 -7.59 -7.83
N THR A 412 29.07 -7.75 -9.16
CA THR A 412 27.98 -8.46 -9.84
C THR A 412 27.91 -9.91 -9.34
N LEU A 413 26.77 -10.35 -8.80
CA LEU A 413 26.57 -11.73 -8.36
C LEU A 413 25.99 -12.61 -9.48
N ALA A 414 24.93 -12.13 -10.13
CA ALA A 414 24.22 -12.87 -11.19
C ALA A 414 23.41 -11.94 -12.11
N GLY A 415 23.17 -12.38 -13.35
CA GLY A 415 22.04 -11.93 -14.16
C GLY A 415 20.90 -12.94 -14.05
N GLY A 416 19.65 -12.49 -14.20
CA GLY A 416 18.47 -13.35 -14.06
C GLY A 416 18.41 -14.51 -15.06
N ASN A 417 17.90 -15.67 -14.62
CA ASN A 417 17.83 -16.91 -15.41
C ASN A 417 17.18 -16.76 -16.80
N THR A 418 16.19 -15.88 -16.96
CA THR A 418 15.56 -15.59 -18.26
C THR A 418 15.59 -14.10 -18.63
N LEU A 419 15.70 -13.21 -17.63
CA LEU A 419 15.69 -11.75 -17.79
C LEU A 419 17.09 -11.12 -17.74
N GLY A 420 18.15 -11.89 -17.51
CA GLY A 420 19.53 -11.39 -17.43
C GLY A 420 20.07 -10.73 -18.71
N GLU A 421 19.53 -11.09 -19.89
CA GLU A 421 19.81 -10.44 -21.18
C GLU A 421 18.55 -9.74 -21.77
N VAL A 422 17.48 -9.53 -20.98
CA VAL A 422 16.19 -9.02 -21.47
C VAL A 422 15.68 -7.86 -20.63
N GLY A 423 15.54 -6.69 -21.25
CA GLY A 423 15.05 -5.49 -20.56
C GLY A 423 13.53 -5.44 -20.35
N TRP A 424 13.10 -4.77 -19.27
CA TRP A 424 11.69 -4.51 -18.96
C TRP A 424 10.98 -3.74 -20.09
N GLN A 425 9.69 -3.99 -20.27
CA GLN A 425 8.89 -3.32 -21.30
C GLN A 425 8.10 -2.14 -20.72
N SER A 426 8.08 -1.01 -21.43
CA SER A 426 7.43 0.21 -20.92
C SER A 426 5.91 0.03 -20.82
N ASN A 427 5.37 0.48 -19.68
CA ASN A 427 3.97 0.30 -19.26
C ASN A 427 3.53 -1.15 -18.98
N GLN A 428 4.42 -2.15 -19.09
CA GLN A 428 4.16 -3.52 -18.63
C GLN A 428 4.34 -3.57 -17.10
N SER A 429 3.36 -4.14 -16.40
CA SER A 429 3.50 -4.53 -14.99
C SER A 429 4.25 -5.86 -14.90
N TYR A 430 5.08 -6.00 -13.87
CA TYR A 430 5.79 -7.22 -13.54
C TYR A 430 5.60 -7.54 -12.07
N ASP A 431 5.30 -8.80 -11.78
CA ASP A 431 5.04 -9.29 -10.43
C ASP A 431 6.34 -9.83 -9.82
N PHE A 432 6.95 -9.08 -8.91
CA PHE A 432 8.13 -9.50 -8.18
C PHE A 432 7.77 -10.19 -6.88
N GLU A 433 8.50 -11.26 -6.60
CA GLU A 433 8.44 -12.00 -5.34
C GLU A 433 9.85 -12.33 -4.86
N PHE A 434 10.08 -12.19 -3.56
CA PHE A 434 11.36 -12.42 -2.89
C PHE A 434 11.17 -13.38 -1.72
N GLU A 435 12.06 -14.35 -1.58
CA GLU A 435 12.31 -15.05 -0.31
C GLU A 435 13.75 -14.73 0.11
N PHE A 436 13.96 -14.23 1.33
CA PHE A 436 15.30 -13.98 1.86
C PHE A 436 15.43 -14.43 3.32
N ASP A 437 16.31 -15.40 3.60
CA ASP A 437 16.59 -15.85 4.99
C ASP A 437 17.73 -15.07 5.67
N GLY A 438 18.20 -13.98 5.04
CA GLY A 438 19.40 -13.24 5.41
C GLY A 438 20.69 -13.80 4.80
N THR A 439 20.68 -15.02 4.23
CA THR A 439 21.87 -15.73 3.72
C THR A 439 21.72 -16.37 2.34
N ASN A 440 20.51 -16.71 1.90
CA ASN A 440 20.16 -17.10 0.53
C ASN A 440 18.97 -16.26 0.06
N LEU A 441 19.09 -15.69 -1.14
CA LEU A 441 18.06 -14.88 -1.80
C LEU A 441 17.50 -15.63 -3.01
N LYS A 442 16.19 -15.83 -3.02
CA LYS A 442 15.44 -16.22 -4.22
C LYS A 442 14.57 -15.08 -4.69
N VAL A 443 14.46 -14.92 -6.01
CA VAL A 443 13.58 -13.92 -6.63
C VAL A 443 12.87 -14.53 -7.82
N TRP A 444 11.55 -14.32 -7.89
CA TRP A 444 10.71 -14.66 -9.03
C TRP A 444 10.19 -13.38 -9.69
N VAL A 445 9.99 -13.46 -11.01
CA VAL A 445 9.30 -12.43 -11.80
C VAL A 445 8.21 -13.11 -12.62
N ASP A 446 6.96 -12.67 -12.48
CA ASP A 446 5.77 -13.28 -13.09
C ASP A 446 5.66 -14.79 -12.80
N GLY A 447 6.10 -15.22 -11.62
CA GLY A 447 6.15 -16.63 -11.19
C GLY A 447 7.34 -17.45 -11.74
N ILE A 448 8.26 -16.84 -12.49
CA ILE A 448 9.46 -17.50 -13.02
C ILE A 448 10.66 -17.20 -12.11
N LEU A 449 11.33 -18.25 -11.61
CA LEU A 449 12.52 -18.12 -10.76
C LEU A 449 13.69 -17.52 -11.54
N GLU A 450 14.03 -16.26 -11.26
CA GLU A 450 15.12 -15.54 -11.90
C GLU A 450 16.44 -15.66 -11.11
N PHE A 451 16.38 -15.77 -9.78
CA PHE A 451 17.55 -15.89 -8.92
C PHE A 451 17.34 -16.92 -7.81
N ASP A 452 18.40 -17.67 -7.51
CA ASP A 452 18.61 -18.45 -6.28
C ASP A 452 20.11 -18.31 -5.99
N VAL A 453 20.47 -17.45 -5.03
CA VAL A 453 21.83 -16.94 -4.84
C VAL A 453 22.16 -16.79 -3.36
N ASP A 454 23.21 -17.49 -2.92
CA ASP A 454 23.79 -17.29 -1.59
C ASP A 454 24.41 -15.89 -1.47
N ALA A 455 24.03 -15.14 -0.44
CA ALA A 455 24.59 -13.84 -0.11
C ALA A 455 26.08 -13.98 0.32
N PRO A 456 26.99 -13.08 -0.09
CA PRO A 456 28.41 -13.19 0.25
C PRO A 456 28.73 -13.16 1.76
N ALA A 457 27.82 -12.59 2.55
CA ALA A 457 27.76 -12.62 4.01
C ALA A 457 26.29 -12.55 4.44
N PRO A 458 25.95 -12.84 5.71
CA PRO A 458 24.62 -12.58 6.25
C PRO A 458 24.30 -11.08 6.21
N ILE A 459 23.17 -10.70 5.62
CA ILE A 459 22.74 -9.31 5.42
C ILE A 459 21.41 -9.07 6.16
N THR A 460 21.30 -7.90 6.80
CA THR A 460 20.16 -7.48 7.62
C THR A 460 19.96 -5.98 7.48
N GLY A 461 18.72 -5.52 7.32
CA GLY A 461 18.37 -4.12 7.09
C GLY A 461 17.01 -4.05 6.40
N ASN A 462 16.69 -2.96 5.72
CA ASN A 462 15.36 -2.76 5.13
C ASN A 462 15.24 -3.35 3.71
N PHE A 463 14.01 -3.70 3.32
CA PHE A 463 13.58 -3.91 1.94
C PHE A 463 13.14 -2.56 1.33
N VAL A 464 13.63 -2.24 0.13
CA VAL A 464 13.67 -0.86 -0.37
C VAL A 464 13.43 -0.79 -1.88
N PHE A 465 12.68 0.21 -2.33
CA PHE A 465 12.49 0.50 -3.76
C PHE A 465 13.59 1.42 -4.28
N MET A 466 14.02 1.21 -5.53
CA MET A 466 15.07 2.01 -6.18
C MET A 466 14.67 2.44 -7.59
N ALA A 467 14.99 3.69 -7.93
CA ALA A 467 14.81 4.26 -9.26
C ALA A 467 15.99 5.14 -9.65
N ARG A 468 16.39 5.12 -10.93
CA ARG A 468 17.48 5.96 -11.45
C ARG A 468 17.27 6.25 -12.93
N SER A 469 17.24 7.55 -13.27
CA SER A 469 17.02 8.06 -14.63
C SER A 469 15.72 7.56 -15.26
N GLN A 470 14.75 7.19 -14.41
CA GLN A 470 13.56 6.45 -14.83
C GLN A 470 12.35 6.74 -13.95
N ALA A 471 11.20 6.99 -14.56
CA ALA A 471 9.90 6.98 -13.87
C ALA A 471 9.39 5.54 -13.68
N VAL A 472 8.92 5.21 -12.48
CA VAL A 472 8.49 3.87 -12.10
C VAL A 472 7.43 3.90 -11.01
N GLU A 473 6.49 2.96 -11.12
CA GLU A 473 5.37 2.77 -10.21
C GLU A 473 5.55 1.42 -9.49
N PHE A 474 5.49 1.43 -8.16
CA PHE A 474 5.53 0.25 -7.30
C PHE A 474 4.19 0.13 -6.55
N VAL A 475 3.62 -1.07 -6.49
CA VAL A 475 2.48 -1.42 -5.62
C VAL A 475 2.97 -2.50 -4.66
N LEU A 476 2.96 -2.20 -3.36
CA LEU A 476 3.28 -3.18 -2.32
C LEU A 476 2.03 -4.03 -2.06
N ASP A 477 2.15 -5.35 -2.14
CA ASP A 477 1.04 -6.21 -1.71
C ASP A 477 0.89 -6.08 -0.20
N THR A 478 -0.33 -5.78 0.24
CA THR A 478 -0.68 -5.81 1.66
C THR A 478 -1.42 -7.10 1.93
N GLU A 479 -0.90 -7.86 2.89
CA GLU A 479 -1.62 -8.99 3.45
C GLU A 479 -2.91 -8.52 4.15
N ILE A 480 -3.92 -9.37 4.16
CA ILE A 480 -5.18 -9.23 4.89
C ILE A 480 -5.23 -10.38 5.89
N VAL A 481 -4.77 -10.15 7.11
CA VAL A 481 -4.82 -11.16 8.17
C VAL A 481 -6.30 -11.40 8.56
N PRO A 482 -6.81 -12.65 8.49
CA PRO A 482 -8.16 -12.98 8.95
C PRO A 482 -8.24 -12.92 10.48
N SER A 483 -9.37 -12.46 11.03
CA SER A 483 -9.55 -12.38 12.49
C SER A 483 -9.72 -13.74 13.16
N SER A 484 -10.06 -14.78 12.37
CA SER A 484 -10.07 -16.20 12.75
C SER A 484 -10.39 -17.09 11.55
N TYR A 485 -10.30 -18.41 11.70
CA TYR A 485 -10.98 -19.34 10.80
C TYR A 485 -11.85 -20.39 11.51
N GLU A 486 -12.61 -21.15 10.71
CA GLU A 486 -13.31 -22.37 11.10
C GLU A 486 -13.00 -23.51 10.11
N MET A 487 -12.72 -24.71 10.61
CA MET A 487 -12.50 -25.90 9.76
C MET A 487 -12.76 -27.22 10.49
N ILE A 488 -12.68 -28.33 9.76
CA ILE A 488 -12.41 -29.64 10.36
C ILE A 488 -10.89 -29.79 10.47
N GLY A 489 -10.34 -29.67 11.68
CA GLY A 489 -8.90 -29.83 11.92
C GLY A 489 -8.39 -31.23 11.53
N GLY A 490 -7.08 -31.35 11.35
CA GLY A 490 -6.42 -32.49 10.69
C GLY A 490 -6.66 -33.88 11.30
N GLU A 491 -6.12 -34.89 10.63
CA GLU A 491 -6.27 -36.31 11.01
C GLU A 491 -5.14 -36.81 11.95
N ILE A 492 -5.11 -38.10 12.30
CA ILE A 492 -4.06 -38.70 13.15
C ILE A 492 -3.49 -39.96 12.51
N GLY A 493 -2.17 -39.94 12.33
CA GLY A 493 -1.35 -41.08 11.90
C GLY A 493 -0.12 -41.23 12.79
N SER A 494 1.04 -41.46 12.18
CA SER A 494 2.30 -41.71 12.90
C SER A 494 2.82 -40.49 13.66
N ASN A 495 2.60 -39.27 13.14
CA ASN A 495 3.43 -38.10 13.44
C ASN A 495 2.68 -36.91 14.05
N GLY A 496 1.34 -36.84 13.93
CA GLY A 496 0.52 -35.72 14.42
C GLY A 496 0.58 -34.51 13.49
N TYR A 497 -0.54 -34.19 12.86
CA TYR A 497 -0.71 -33.11 11.88
C TYR A 497 -2.10 -32.50 12.09
N LEU A 498 -2.35 -32.21 13.37
CA LEU A 498 -3.48 -31.47 13.87
C LEU A 498 -3.14 -29.99 13.82
N ASP A 499 -4.15 -29.16 14.01
CA ASP A 499 -3.98 -27.74 14.32
C ASP A 499 -3.70 -27.62 15.83
N ASP A 500 -2.44 -27.74 16.24
CA ASP A 500 -2.02 -27.71 17.65
C ASP A 500 -1.81 -26.30 18.22
N GLY A 501 -1.65 -25.28 17.38
CA GLY A 501 -1.90 -23.86 17.72
C GLY A 501 -3.35 -23.62 18.18
N TYR A 502 -4.34 -24.30 17.57
CA TYR A 502 -5.71 -24.34 18.09
C TYR A 502 -5.88 -25.08 19.43
N GLY A 503 -4.83 -25.75 19.93
CA GLY A 503 -4.93 -26.68 21.05
C GLY A 503 -5.76 -27.93 20.76
N GLN A 504 -5.84 -28.36 19.49
CA GLN A 504 -6.57 -29.57 19.10
C GLN A 504 -5.97 -30.82 19.80
N THR A 505 -6.84 -31.72 20.29
CA THR A 505 -6.40 -32.95 21.00
C THR A 505 -6.97 -34.25 20.40
N SER A 506 -7.68 -34.15 19.28
CA SER A 506 -8.23 -35.31 18.55
C SER A 506 -8.51 -34.98 17.09
N ALA A 507 -8.24 -35.94 16.20
CA ALA A 507 -8.49 -35.86 14.76
C ALA A 507 -9.92 -35.44 14.39
N LEU A 508 -10.06 -34.74 13.26
CA LEU A 508 -11.35 -34.38 12.65
C LEU A 508 -12.32 -33.67 13.62
N GLN A 509 -11.77 -32.87 14.52
CA GLN A 509 -12.54 -32.00 15.40
C GLN A 509 -12.89 -30.71 14.65
N SER A 510 -14.12 -30.22 14.79
CA SER A 510 -14.47 -28.88 14.32
C SER A 510 -13.77 -27.82 15.17
N LEU A 511 -13.07 -26.90 14.50
CA LEU A 511 -12.37 -25.74 15.04
C LEU A 511 -13.10 -24.47 14.54
N SER A 512 -13.13 -23.41 15.35
CA SER A 512 -13.89 -22.18 15.07
C SER A 512 -13.50 -21.03 16.00
N GLY A 513 -13.24 -19.83 15.46
CA GLY A 513 -12.99 -18.60 16.25
C GLY A 513 -11.60 -18.47 16.88
N GLY A 514 -10.54 -18.65 16.10
CA GLY A 514 -9.13 -18.48 16.43
C GLY A 514 -8.24 -18.65 15.18
N SER A 515 -6.93 -18.39 15.30
CA SER A 515 -6.00 -18.30 14.16
C SER A 515 -5.15 -19.56 13.89
N GLY A 516 -5.00 -20.45 14.88
CA GLY A 516 -4.37 -21.77 14.70
C GLY A 516 -2.97 -21.76 14.05
N ASP A 517 -2.63 -22.85 13.36
CA ASP A 517 -1.37 -23.06 12.64
C ASP A 517 -1.41 -22.73 11.13
N LEU A 518 -2.50 -22.13 10.62
CA LEU A 518 -2.67 -21.84 9.17
C LEU A 518 -2.75 -20.35 8.82
N THR A 519 -2.58 -19.47 9.82
CA THR A 519 -2.51 -18.00 9.68
C THR A 519 -1.63 -17.41 10.80
N ASP A 520 -0.44 -17.97 11.03
CA ASP A 520 0.49 -17.56 12.09
C ASP A 520 1.85 -17.04 11.57
N GLY A 521 2.05 -17.07 10.24
CA GLY A 521 3.26 -16.65 9.54
C GLY A 521 4.33 -17.75 9.40
N VAL A 522 4.11 -18.96 9.92
CA VAL A 522 5.16 -19.99 10.04
C VAL A 522 5.16 -20.92 8.81
N ILE A 523 5.65 -20.41 7.69
CA ILE A 523 5.86 -21.22 6.48
C ILE A 523 6.84 -22.38 6.74
N ALA A 524 6.42 -23.60 6.42
CA ALA A 524 7.14 -24.81 6.75
C ALA A 524 8.29 -25.12 5.76
N ALA A 525 9.52 -24.78 6.13
CA ALA A 525 10.70 -24.85 5.25
C ALA A 525 11.25 -26.26 4.89
N ASN A 526 10.52 -27.35 5.17
CA ASN A 526 10.89 -28.74 4.83
C ASN A 526 9.61 -29.54 4.54
N ASN A 527 9.66 -30.56 3.68
CA ASN A 527 8.50 -31.41 3.36
C ASN A 527 7.81 -31.97 4.62
N PHE A 528 6.48 -32.01 4.59
CA PHE A 528 5.60 -32.21 5.75
C PHE A 528 5.51 -33.69 6.18
N ASN A 529 6.36 -34.54 5.58
CA ASN A 529 6.52 -35.96 5.88
C ASN A 529 7.46 -36.27 7.05
N SER A 530 8.26 -35.30 7.53
CA SER A 530 9.35 -35.59 8.48
C SER A 530 8.86 -35.91 9.90
N GLY A 531 8.95 -37.19 10.29
CA GLY A 531 8.19 -37.74 11.41
C GLY A 531 8.70 -37.48 12.84
N VAL A 532 9.19 -36.28 13.14
CA VAL A 532 9.52 -35.85 14.53
C VAL A 532 9.35 -34.34 14.69
N LEU A 533 8.30 -33.91 15.42
CA LEU A 533 8.37 -32.82 16.40
C LEU A 533 7.17 -32.92 17.38
N ALA A 534 6.99 -31.92 18.26
CA ALA A 534 5.91 -31.89 19.26
C ALA A 534 4.99 -30.66 19.15
N SER A 535 5.18 -29.90 18.07
CA SER A 535 4.29 -28.94 17.43
C SER A 535 4.76 -28.90 15.96
N VAL A 536 3.85 -28.81 14.99
CA VAL A 536 4.19 -28.78 13.56
C VAL A 536 3.43 -27.65 12.86
N PRO A 537 4.09 -26.79 12.07
CA PRO A 537 3.42 -25.72 11.33
C PRO A 537 2.78 -26.27 10.05
N TRP A 538 1.89 -27.25 10.18
CA TRP A 538 1.07 -27.78 9.08
C TRP A 538 -0.08 -28.68 9.55
N VAL A 539 -1.20 -28.60 8.82
CA VAL A 539 -2.39 -29.43 9.05
C VAL A 539 -2.64 -30.33 7.83
N GLY A 540 -3.06 -31.58 8.04
CA GLY A 540 -3.17 -32.59 6.97
C GLY A 540 -4.40 -33.50 7.01
N TRP A 541 -4.87 -33.92 5.82
CA TRP A 541 -6.09 -34.74 5.61
C TRP A 541 -5.93 -35.82 4.51
N GLU A 542 -6.39 -37.05 4.79
CA GLU A 542 -6.38 -38.26 3.92
C GLU A 542 -7.77 -38.84 3.67
N THR A 543 -8.76 -38.62 4.55
CA THR A 543 -10.11 -39.20 4.39
C THR A 543 -11.21 -38.21 4.03
N ILE A 544 -10.92 -36.89 4.08
CA ILE A 544 -11.85 -35.82 3.70
C ILE A 544 -11.19 -34.82 2.76
N ASP A 545 -12.01 -34.15 1.95
CA ASP A 545 -11.64 -32.95 1.20
C ASP A 545 -12.00 -31.76 2.12
N PRO A 546 -11.04 -31.03 2.71
CA PRO A 546 -11.31 -30.04 3.74
C PRO A 546 -11.88 -28.75 3.15
N SER A 547 -12.79 -28.12 3.91
CA SER A 547 -13.21 -26.73 3.71
C SER A 547 -12.79 -25.91 4.93
N ILE A 548 -12.18 -24.76 4.68
CA ILE A 548 -11.68 -23.80 5.67
C ILE A 548 -12.40 -22.47 5.43
N THR A 549 -12.99 -21.90 6.47
CA THR A 549 -13.76 -20.65 6.42
C THR A 549 -13.01 -19.58 7.20
N PHE A 550 -12.42 -18.63 6.49
CA PHE A 550 -11.69 -17.51 7.08
C PHE A 550 -12.66 -16.35 7.30
N ASN A 551 -12.60 -15.75 8.48
CA ASN A 551 -13.46 -14.65 8.92
C ASN A 551 -12.68 -13.33 8.93
N PHE A 552 -13.35 -12.25 8.57
CA PHE A 552 -12.80 -10.89 8.54
C PHE A 552 -13.79 -9.95 9.24
N ASP A 553 -13.28 -9.01 10.04
CA ASP A 553 -14.14 -8.17 10.89
C ASP A 553 -14.85 -7.04 10.12
N ASP A 554 -14.32 -6.69 8.94
CA ASP A 554 -14.83 -5.65 8.04
C ASP A 554 -14.97 -6.19 6.60
N SER A 555 -15.91 -5.60 5.84
CA SER A 555 -16.13 -5.95 4.43
C SER A 555 -14.90 -5.59 3.59
N THR A 556 -14.30 -6.62 3.00
CA THR A 556 -12.95 -6.56 2.44
C THR A 556 -12.94 -7.05 1.00
N GLU A 557 -12.21 -6.35 0.13
CA GLU A 557 -11.94 -6.75 -1.25
C GLU A 557 -10.65 -7.56 -1.32
N PHE A 558 -10.60 -8.60 -2.16
CA PHE A 558 -9.47 -9.54 -2.26
C PHE A 558 -8.87 -9.59 -3.68
N GLY A 559 -7.55 -9.46 -3.77
CA GLY A 559 -6.76 -9.55 -5.00
C GLY A 559 -6.35 -10.97 -5.32
N SER A 560 -5.83 -11.68 -4.32
CA SER A 560 -5.45 -13.09 -4.40
C SER A 560 -5.50 -13.74 -3.02
N VAL A 561 -5.48 -15.06 -3.00
CA VAL A 561 -5.08 -15.85 -1.82
C VAL A 561 -3.93 -16.77 -2.22
N ARG A 562 -3.00 -16.96 -1.30
CA ARG A 562 -1.87 -17.89 -1.42
C ARG A 562 -2.06 -19.04 -0.44
N ILE A 563 -1.64 -20.23 -0.84
CA ILE A 563 -1.76 -21.45 -0.02
C ILE A 563 -0.46 -22.24 -0.14
N TRP A 564 0.22 -22.48 0.97
CA TRP A 564 1.48 -23.25 1.00
C TRP A 564 1.21 -24.75 1.16
N VAL A 565 1.67 -25.56 0.20
CA VAL A 565 1.45 -27.02 0.15
C VAL A 565 2.77 -27.78 -0.05
N ASP A 566 2.74 -29.10 0.09
CA ASP A 566 3.88 -30.02 -0.13
C ASP A 566 3.63 -30.97 -1.32
N ASP A 567 4.72 -31.47 -1.92
CA ASP A 567 4.69 -32.27 -3.15
C ASP A 567 4.92 -33.78 -2.92
N LEU A 568 4.73 -34.57 -3.98
CA LEU A 568 4.91 -36.03 -3.95
C LEU A 568 6.36 -36.46 -4.22
N ASP A 569 7.15 -35.66 -4.93
CA ASP A 569 8.29 -36.15 -5.73
C ASP A 569 9.60 -36.34 -4.92
N GLY A 570 9.47 -36.54 -3.60
CA GLY A 570 10.56 -36.82 -2.65
C GLY A 570 10.49 -38.15 -1.88
N ASP A 571 9.30 -38.62 -1.45
CA ASP A 571 9.16 -39.81 -0.57
C ASP A 571 7.93 -40.68 -0.90
N ALA A 572 7.96 -41.94 -0.46
CA ALA A 572 6.82 -42.86 -0.52
C ALA A 572 5.80 -42.59 0.62
N SER A 573 5.58 -41.31 0.94
CA SER A 573 4.76 -40.81 2.05
C SER A 573 3.26 -40.75 1.73
N GLY A 574 2.91 -40.57 0.45
CA GLY A 574 1.52 -40.37 0.02
C GLY A 574 1.03 -38.93 0.11
N VAL A 575 1.93 -37.95 0.27
CA VAL A 575 1.59 -36.52 0.15
C VAL A 575 1.46 -36.16 -1.33
N ASN A 576 0.44 -35.38 -1.67
CA ASN A 576 0.25 -34.79 -3.00
C ASN A 576 -0.24 -33.34 -2.81
N PRO A 577 -0.02 -32.43 -3.78
CA PRO A 577 -0.81 -31.21 -3.83
C PRO A 577 -2.29 -31.53 -4.12
N PRO A 578 -3.22 -30.62 -3.74
CA PRO A 578 -4.61 -30.74 -4.16
C PRO A 578 -4.70 -30.81 -5.69
N ALA A 579 -5.71 -31.52 -6.21
CA ALA A 579 -5.99 -31.57 -7.65
C ALA A 579 -6.69 -30.31 -8.14
N SER A 580 -7.56 -29.73 -7.29
CA SER A 580 -8.16 -28.43 -7.52
C SER A 580 -8.53 -27.73 -6.21
N ILE A 581 -8.68 -26.41 -6.27
CA ILE A 581 -9.06 -25.57 -5.13
C ILE A 581 -10.24 -24.70 -5.55
N ASP A 582 -11.32 -24.74 -4.78
CA ASP A 582 -12.43 -23.78 -4.87
C ASP A 582 -12.22 -22.67 -3.83
N VAL A 583 -12.22 -21.41 -4.25
CA VAL A 583 -12.28 -20.24 -3.35
C VAL A 583 -13.63 -19.54 -3.54
N THR A 584 -14.38 -19.41 -2.46
CA THR A 584 -15.73 -18.80 -2.44
C THR A 584 -15.71 -17.53 -1.62
N VAL A 585 -16.11 -16.42 -2.22
CA VAL A 585 -16.23 -15.11 -1.57
C VAL A 585 -17.68 -14.66 -1.69
N GLY A 586 -18.38 -14.57 -0.55
CA GLY A 586 -19.81 -14.25 -0.48
C GLY A 586 -20.70 -15.22 -1.28
N ALA A 587 -20.98 -14.90 -2.54
CA ALA A 587 -21.81 -15.69 -3.45
C ALA A 587 -21.14 -16.08 -4.79
N GLU A 588 -19.86 -15.74 -4.98
CA GLU A 588 -19.05 -16.15 -6.14
C GLU A 588 -18.04 -17.22 -5.73
N THR A 589 -17.92 -18.30 -6.52
CA THR A 589 -16.89 -19.34 -6.35
C THR A 589 -16.01 -19.38 -7.59
N ARG A 590 -14.69 -19.43 -7.39
CA ARG A 590 -13.70 -19.67 -8.45
C ARG A 590 -12.97 -20.98 -8.21
N SER A 591 -12.91 -21.80 -9.25
CA SER A 591 -12.26 -23.11 -9.26
C SER A 591 -10.92 -23.03 -9.98
N PHE A 592 -9.86 -23.51 -9.35
CA PHE A 592 -8.51 -23.52 -9.89
C PHE A 592 -8.01 -24.98 -9.97
N GLU A 593 -7.68 -25.45 -11.17
CA GLU A 593 -7.02 -26.74 -11.39
C GLU A 593 -5.54 -26.60 -11.07
N ILE A 594 -5.00 -27.45 -10.20
CA ILE A 594 -3.62 -27.36 -9.73
C ILE A 594 -2.75 -28.36 -10.50
N ALA A 595 -1.57 -27.92 -10.93
CA ALA A 595 -0.56 -28.76 -11.54
C ALA A 595 0.60 -28.98 -10.58
N ASP A 596 0.96 -30.25 -10.39
CA ASP A 596 2.12 -30.70 -9.61
C ASP A 596 3.43 -30.19 -10.28
N PRO A 597 4.24 -29.35 -9.61
CA PRO A 597 5.48 -28.81 -10.16
C PRO A 597 6.58 -29.88 -10.18
N VAL A 598 7.64 -29.65 -10.96
CA VAL A 598 8.84 -30.52 -10.92
C VAL A 598 9.73 -30.09 -9.75
N GLY A 599 9.31 -30.49 -8.55
CA GLY A 599 9.91 -30.12 -7.27
C GLY A 599 10.39 -31.33 -6.46
N ALA A 600 10.69 -31.06 -5.19
CA ALA A 600 10.79 -32.01 -4.09
C ALA A 600 10.69 -31.25 -2.75
N SER A 601 9.92 -30.16 -2.72
CA SER A 601 9.91 -29.12 -1.68
C SER A 601 8.54 -28.46 -1.57
N PRO A 602 8.13 -28.01 -0.37
CA PRO A 602 6.95 -27.17 -0.22
C PRO A 602 6.97 -25.93 -1.12
N TYR A 603 5.80 -25.52 -1.62
CA TYR A 603 5.66 -24.43 -2.58
C TYR A 603 4.34 -23.66 -2.42
N PRO A 604 4.29 -22.37 -2.78
CA PRO A 604 3.08 -21.57 -2.74
C PRO A 604 2.21 -21.78 -3.98
N ILE A 605 0.89 -21.81 -3.78
CA ILE A 605 -0.12 -21.75 -4.84
C ILE A 605 -0.82 -20.38 -4.77
N ASP A 606 -0.65 -19.54 -5.78
CA ASP A 606 -1.37 -18.27 -5.92
C ASP A 606 -2.67 -18.39 -6.70
N LEU A 607 -3.77 -17.93 -6.10
CA LEU A 607 -5.13 -17.99 -6.63
C LEU A 607 -5.69 -16.57 -6.84
N PRO A 608 -5.76 -16.03 -8.07
CA PRO A 608 -6.22 -14.67 -8.32
C PRO A 608 -7.74 -14.49 -8.14
N LEU A 609 -8.10 -13.74 -7.09
CA LEU A 609 -9.47 -13.39 -6.71
C LEU A 609 -9.94 -12.07 -7.35
N GLY A 610 -9.02 -11.20 -7.79
CA GLY A 610 -9.27 -10.12 -8.74
C GLY A 610 -10.50 -9.25 -8.43
N GLY A 611 -10.58 -8.72 -7.22
CA GLY A 611 -11.63 -7.78 -6.80
C GLY A 611 -12.90 -8.43 -6.23
N MET A 612 -12.84 -9.67 -5.76
CA MET A 612 -13.96 -10.29 -5.03
C MET A 612 -14.12 -9.63 -3.65
N VAL A 613 -15.32 -9.17 -3.31
CA VAL A 613 -15.63 -8.55 -2.01
C VAL A 613 -16.35 -9.53 -1.09
N ALA A 614 -15.83 -9.74 0.12
CA ALA A 614 -16.55 -10.38 1.22
C ALA A 614 -17.32 -9.33 2.04
N ASP A 615 -18.47 -9.72 2.61
CA ASP A 615 -19.07 -8.98 3.73
C ASP A 615 -18.33 -9.32 5.05
N ASP A 616 -18.04 -10.61 5.27
CA ASP A 616 -17.45 -11.17 6.50
C ASP A 616 -16.61 -12.46 6.32
N GLN A 617 -16.77 -13.22 5.23
CA GLN A 617 -16.14 -14.56 5.08
C GLN A 617 -15.58 -14.88 3.68
N VAL A 618 -14.48 -15.66 3.67
CA VAL A 618 -13.94 -16.37 2.50
C VAL A 618 -13.82 -17.87 2.82
N VAL A 619 -14.31 -18.74 1.93
CA VAL A 619 -14.26 -20.20 2.11
C VAL A 619 -13.37 -20.84 1.06
N ILE A 620 -12.31 -21.52 1.48
CA ILE A 620 -11.42 -22.33 0.64
C ILE A 620 -11.82 -23.80 0.78
N THR A 621 -11.87 -24.55 -0.32
CA THR A 621 -12.07 -26.00 -0.31
C THR A 621 -11.01 -26.69 -1.17
N LEU A 622 -10.28 -27.64 -0.58
CA LEU A 622 -9.17 -28.36 -1.21
C LEU A 622 -9.66 -29.74 -1.68
N TYR A 623 -9.68 -29.97 -2.99
CA TYR A 623 -10.03 -31.27 -3.56
C TYR A 623 -8.77 -32.10 -3.80
N ARG A 624 -8.76 -33.34 -3.31
CA ARG A 624 -7.60 -34.24 -3.39
C ARG A 624 -7.61 -35.05 -4.69
N GLN A 625 -6.48 -35.68 -5.02
CA GLN A 625 -6.29 -36.48 -6.23
C GLN A 625 -7.22 -37.73 -6.25
N ASP A 626 -8.33 -37.70 -6.99
CA ASP A 626 -9.24 -38.86 -7.10
C ASP A 626 -8.66 -39.95 -8.03
N LEU A 627 -7.84 -40.84 -7.45
CA LEU A 627 -7.20 -41.97 -8.12
C LEU A 627 -8.18 -43.11 -8.51
N THR A 628 -9.19 -42.79 -9.33
CA THR A 628 -10.15 -43.76 -9.92
C THR A 628 -9.54 -44.81 -10.87
N THR A 629 -8.21 -44.87 -10.99
CA THR A 629 -7.52 -45.94 -11.73
C THR A 629 -7.44 -47.23 -10.91
N THR A 630 -7.15 -48.36 -11.55
CA THR A 630 -7.53 -49.70 -11.03
C THR A 630 -6.71 -50.26 -9.86
N THR A 631 -5.87 -49.43 -9.24
CA THR A 631 -5.18 -49.70 -7.96
C THR A 631 -5.07 -48.37 -7.22
N PRO A 632 -5.98 -48.06 -6.26
CA PRO A 632 -5.76 -46.92 -5.39
C PRO A 632 -4.53 -47.19 -4.52
N ASN A 633 -3.63 -46.22 -4.44
CA ASN A 633 -2.92 -46.02 -3.18
C ASN A 633 -3.99 -45.62 -2.14
N LEU A 634 -3.74 -45.91 -0.87
CA LEU A 634 -4.74 -45.69 0.20
C LEU A 634 -4.41 -44.48 1.07
N ASP A 635 -3.30 -43.83 0.73
CA ASP A 635 -2.60 -42.83 1.50
C ASP A 635 -2.36 -41.68 0.49
N ASP A 636 -3.36 -40.80 0.33
CA ASP A 636 -3.36 -39.63 -0.58
C ASP A 636 -3.72 -38.38 0.26
N TRP A 637 -2.69 -37.88 0.95
CA TRP A 637 -2.72 -36.72 1.84
C TRP A 637 -2.65 -35.41 1.04
N VAL A 638 -3.46 -34.43 1.45
CA VAL A 638 -3.17 -33.01 1.22
C VAL A 638 -2.83 -32.36 2.56
N PHE A 639 -1.85 -31.48 2.54
CA PHE A 639 -1.41 -30.69 3.67
C PHE A 639 -1.36 -29.20 3.30
N VAL A 640 -1.51 -28.33 4.30
CA VAL A 640 -1.28 -26.89 4.19
C VAL A 640 -0.45 -26.43 5.39
N SER A 641 0.51 -25.52 5.20
CA SER A 641 1.21 -24.84 6.30
C SER A 641 0.72 -23.43 6.57
N GLU A 642 0.31 -22.68 5.55
CA GLU A 642 0.01 -21.24 5.68
C GLU A 642 -0.93 -20.78 4.55
N VAL A 643 -1.79 -19.78 4.83
CA VAL A 643 -2.80 -19.21 3.93
C VAL A 643 -2.86 -17.67 4.03
N GLU A 644 -1.97 -17.00 3.29
CA GLU A 644 -1.95 -15.54 3.19
C GLU A 644 -3.03 -15.02 2.23
N PHE A 645 -3.83 -14.03 2.65
CA PHE A 645 -4.74 -13.29 1.77
C PHE A 645 -4.11 -11.95 1.37
N PHE A 646 -4.30 -11.52 0.12
CA PHE A 646 -3.77 -10.23 -0.34
C PHE A 646 -4.88 -9.33 -0.87
N ALA A 647 -4.79 -8.04 -0.54
CA ALA A 647 -5.67 -7.02 -1.08
C ALA A 647 -5.52 -6.92 -2.62
N PRO A 648 -6.52 -6.37 -3.34
CA PRO A 648 -6.36 -6.02 -4.73
C PRO A 648 -5.12 -5.15 -4.90
N ARG A 649 -4.21 -5.61 -5.77
CA ARG A 649 -3.25 -4.72 -6.40
C ARG A 649 -4.07 -3.69 -7.16
N THR A 650 -4.20 -2.48 -6.60
CA THR A 650 -4.85 -1.33 -7.23
C THR A 650 -3.96 -0.76 -8.34
N ILE A 651 -3.58 -1.63 -9.27
CA ILE A 651 -3.30 -1.30 -10.65
C ILE A 651 -4.61 -0.69 -11.16
N GLN A 652 -4.64 0.64 -11.29
CA GLN A 652 -5.59 1.22 -12.23
C GLN A 652 -5.32 0.54 -13.57
N THR A 653 -6.27 -0.28 -14.06
CA THR A 653 -6.25 -0.79 -15.42
C THR A 653 -6.38 0.41 -16.36
N GLN A 654 -5.24 1.00 -16.69
CA GLN A 654 -5.06 2.15 -17.56
C GLN A 654 -5.29 1.72 -19.01
N VAL A 655 -6.52 1.25 -19.26
CA VAL A 655 -7.06 0.65 -20.48
C VAL A 655 -5.98 0.02 -21.36
N ASP A 656 -5.60 -1.22 -21.03
CA ASP A 656 -4.70 -2.02 -21.86
C ASP A 656 -5.17 -1.99 -23.32
N ALA A 657 -4.20 -1.81 -24.22
CA ALA A 657 -4.43 -1.20 -25.53
C ALA A 657 -5.39 -2.01 -26.41
N ALA A 658 -6.69 -1.68 -26.30
CA ALA A 658 -7.83 -2.44 -26.82
C ALA A 658 -7.63 -3.00 -28.24
N THR A 659 -8.15 -4.21 -28.48
CA THR A 659 -8.12 -4.85 -29.80
C THR A 659 -9.21 -4.28 -30.70
N ALA A 660 -8.97 -4.33 -32.01
CA ALA A 660 -9.89 -3.76 -33.00
C ALA A 660 -11.25 -4.51 -33.01
N GLY A 661 -12.25 -3.94 -32.33
CA GLY A 661 -13.60 -4.48 -32.17
C GLY A 661 -14.13 -4.53 -30.74
N ASP A 662 -13.30 -4.25 -29.73
CA ASP A 662 -13.72 -4.27 -28.33
C ASP A 662 -14.62 -3.08 -27.96
N THR A 663 -15.58 -3.28 -27.05
CA THR A 663 -16.53 -2.25 -26.60
C THR A 663 -16.46 -2.09 -25.09
N ILE A 664 -15.70 -1.09 -24.63
CA ILE A 664 -15.56 -0.76 -23.22
C ILE A 664 -16.87 -0.15 -22.72
N THR A 665 -17.44 -0.69 -21.63
CA THR A 665 -18.74 -0.27 -21.08
C THR A 665 -18.61 -0.07 -19.59
N ILE A 666 -18.64 1.19 -19.13
CA ILE A 666 -18.39 1.56 -17.73
C ILE A 666 -19.71 1.52 -16.92
N GLU A 667 -20.23 0.31 -16.67
CA GLU A 667 -21.49 0.10 -15.93
C GLU A 667 -21.36 -0.75 -14.65
N SER A 668 -20.15 -1.21 -14.27
CA SER A 668 -19.95 -2.20 -13.19
C SER A 668 -19.03 -1.75 -12.04
N LEU A 669 -19.06 -0.45 -11.67
CA LEU A 669 -18.46 0.04 -10.42
C LEU A 669 -19.58 0.46 -9.43
N PRO A 670 -19.48 0.13 -8.12
CA PRO A 670 -20.53 0.42 -7.15
C PRO A 670 -20.64 1.91 -6.82
N LEU A 671 -21.69 2.56 -7.31
CA LEU A 671 -21.95 3.99 -7.10
C LEU A 671 -22.58 4.30 -5.73
N LEU A 672 -21.86 5.02 -4.87
CA LEU A 672 -22.42 5.79 -3.74
C LEU A 672 -21.88 7.25 -3.73
N PRO A 673 -22.60 8.21 -3.10
CA PRO A 673 -22.72 9.54 -3.70
C PRO A 673 -21.69 10.59 -3.22
N GLY A 674 -20.57 10.66 -3.92
CA GLY A 674 -19.79 11.89 -4.15
C GLY A 674 -19.72 12.18 -5.66
N LEU A 675 -19.63 13.44 -6.09
CA LEU A 675 -19.45 13.74 -7.53
C LEU A 675 -18.01 13.41 -7.94
N PRO A 676 -17.77 12.54 -8.94
CA PRO A 676 -16.42 12.19 -9.35
C PRO A 676 -15.81 13.27 -10.25
N THR A 677 -14.71 13.87 -9.80
CA THR A 677 -13.66 14.28 -10.73
C THR A 677 -12.91 13.02 -11.15
N LEU A 678 -12.55 12.88 -12.43
CA LEU A 678 -11.58 11.88 -12.87
C LEU A 678 -10.20 12.54 -12.92
N ASP A 679 -9.51 12.48 -11.78
CA ASP A 679 -8.16 13.01 -11.65
C ASP A 679 -7.17 12.07 -12.39
N PHE A 680 -6.86 12.42 -13.64
CA PHE A 680 -5.90 11.71 -14.48
C PHE A 680 -4.48 12.25 -14.26
N GLU A 681 -3.78 11.73 -13.26
CA GLU A 681 -2.34 12.00 -13.07
C GLU A 681 -1.47 10.89 -13.67
N LYS A 682 -0.37 11.15 -14.38
CA LYS A 682 0.05 12.32 -15.19
C LYS A 682 1.24 11.86 -16.05
N TYR A 683 1.23 12.01 -17.37
CA TYR A 683 2.46 12.18 -18.19
C TYR A 683 2.14 12.63 -19.62
N ASN A 684 2.79 13.69 -20.09
CA ASN A 684 2.62 14.33 -21.42
C ASN A 684 1.17 14.51 -21.90
N GLU A 685 0.36 15.09 -21.02
CA GLU A 685 -0.56 16.21 -21.32
C GLU A 685 -1.75 16.01 -22.28
N THR A 686 -1.90 14.90 -23.01
CA THR A 686 -3.11 14.67 -23.82
C THR A 686 -3.54 13.21 -23.92
N VAL A 687 -4.86 12.96 -23.88
CA VAL A 687 -5.45 11.65 -24.19
C VAL A 687 -5.34 11.36 -25.69
N HIS A 688 -4.31 10.62 -26.12
CA HIS A 688 -4.09 10.25 -27.51
C HIS A 688 -4.84 8.95 -27.88
N ILE A 689 -5.66 8.98 -28.93
CA ILE A 689 -6.51 7.85 -29.36
C ILE A 689 -6.18 7.46 -30.81
N ASP A 690 -5.62 6.25 -31.00
CA ASP A 690 -5.13 5.73 -32.29
C ASP A 690 -6.01 4.62 -32.91
N LYS A 691 -7.18 4.34 -32.31
CA LYS A 691 -8.06 3.22 -32.66
C LYS A 691 -9.54 3.59 -32.59
N ASP A 692 -10.39 2.75 -33.18
CA ASP A 692 -11.84 2.78 -32.98
C ASP A 692 -12.17 2.58 -31.48
N LEU A 693 -12.95 3.49 -30.88
CA LEU A 693 -13.19 3.54 -29.44
C LEU A 693 -14.58 4.10 -29.11
N ILE A 694 -15.19 3.63 -28.02
CA ILE A 694 -16.37 4.25 -27.39
C ILE A 694 -16.02 4.59 -25.94
N ILE A 695 -16.31 5.83 -25.52
CA ILE A 695 -16.22 6.30 -24.14
C ILE A 695 -17.61 6.76 -23.70
N GLU A 696 -18.16 6.18 -22.64
CA GLU A 696 -19.49 6.50 -22.12
C GLU A 696 -19.47 6.56 -20.58
N GLY A 697 -19.85 7.71 -20.01
CA GLY A 697 -19.87 7.91 -18.56
C GLY A 697 -20.77 9.07 -18.14
N SER A 698 -21.84 8.79 -17.38
CA SER A 698 -22.86 9.78 -17.03
C SER A 698 -22.39 10.73 -15.92
N GLY A 699 -22.06 11.97 -16.29
CA GLY A 699 -21.58 12.97 -15.33
C GLY A 699 -20.07 12.92 -15.06
N VAL A 700 -19.31 12.25 -15.93
CA VAL A 700 -17.84 12.30 -15.97
C VAL A 700 -17.38 13.64 -16.55
N THR A 701 -16.37 14.25 -15.92
CA THR A 701 -15.62 15.38 -16.48
C THR A 701 -14.20 14.93 -16.79
N ILE A 702 -13.70 15.31 -17.96
CA ILE A 702 -12.32 15.19 -18.41
C ILE A 702 -11.77 16.62 -18.43
N ASP A 703 -10.76 16.89 -17.60
CA ASP A 703 -10.23 18.25 -17.34
C ASP A 703 -8.70 18.26 -17.45
N ALA A 704 -8.13 19.41 -17.82
CA ALA A 704 -6.68 19.64 -17.82
C ALA A 704 -6.32 20.49 -16.61
N ILE A 705 -5.89 19.84 -15.51
CA ILE A 705 -5.67 20.49 -14.21
C ILE A 705 -4.59 21.59 -14.32
N GLY A 706 -4.94 22.78 -13.83
CA GLY A 706 -4.30 24.04 -14.18
C GLY A 706 -2.79 24.12 -13.90
N LEU A 707 -2.02 24.28 -14.98
CA LEU A 707 -0.64 24.75 -14.95
C LEU A 707 -0.60 26.27 -15.13
N GLY A 708 0.34 26.93 -14.44
CA GLY A 708 0.48 28.39 -14.46
C GLY A 708 0.98 28.96 -15.80
N ASP A 709 0.88 30.29 -15.93
CA ASP A 709 1.03 31.13 -17.14
C ASP A 709 2.34 31.02 -17.99
N ASP A 710 3.18 29.99 -17.81
CA ASP A 710 4.58 29.95 -18.28
C ASP A 710 4.94 28.68 -19.11
N LEU A 711 3.95 27.97 -19.69
CA LEU A 711 4.19 26.91 -20.69
C LEU A 711 4.42 27.48 -22.09
N VAL A 712 5.55 27.10 -22.71
CA VAL A 712 5.95 27.58 -24.04
C VAL A 712 5.05 27.02 -25.16
N ASP A 713 4.68 25.74 -25.06
CA ASP A 713 3.83 25.03 -26.01
C ASP A 713 2.42 24.75 -25.41
N GLY A 714 1.43 24.43 -26.24
CA GLY A 714 0.01 24.34 -25.86
C GLY A 714 -0.54 22.91 -25.81
N VAL A 715 -1.61 22.70 -25.05
CA VAL A 715 -2.07 21.36 -24.62
C VAL A 715 -3.56 21.11 -24.94
N PRO A 716 -3.90 20.18 -25.86
CA PRO A 716 -5.26 19.68 -26.03
C PRO A 716 -5.68 18.72 -24.91
N VAL A 717 -6.97 18.64 -24.55
CA VAL A 717 -7.46 17.65 -23.57
C VAL A 717 -7.51 16.24 -24.17
N ILE A 718 -7.98 16.11 -25.42
CA ILE A 718 -8.04 14.86 -26.18
C ILE A 718 -7.45 15.08 -27.58
N THR A 719 -6.62 14.15 -28.07
CA THR A 719 -6.08 14.12 -29.45
C THR A 719 -6.46 12.80 -30.11
N ILE A 720 -6.98 12.88 -31.34
CA ILE A 720 -7.45 11.73 -32.11
C ILE A 720 -6.61 11.61 -33.39
N ALA A 721 -5.93 10.47 -33.54
CA ALA A 721 -4.92 10.23 -34.56
C ALA A 721 -5.51 9.66 -35.87
N ASP A 722 -4.62 9.28 -36.80
CA ASP A 722 -4.98 8.73 -38.11
C ASP A 722 -5.86 7.46 -38.02
N GLY A 723 -6.91 7.40 -38.84
CA GLY A 723 -7.75 6.20 -39.01
C GLY A 723 -8.79 5.92 -37.91
N ALA A 724 -8.69 6.52 -36.72
CA ALA A 724 -9.52 6.19 -35.55
C ALA A 724 -11.01 6.60 -35.70
N THR A 725 -11.94 5.71 -35.30
CA THR A 725 -13.39 6.00 -35.20
C THR A 725 -13.82 6.12 -33.73
N VAL A 726 -13.86 7.35 -33.20
CA VAL A 726 -14.11 7.61 -31.77
C VAL A 726 -15.56 8.03 -31.53
N THR A 727 -16.20 7.47 -30.49
CA THR A 727 -17.53 7.90 -30.01
C THR A 727 -17.46 8.32 -28.54
N LEU A 728 -17.84 9.54 -28.22
CA LEU A 728 -17.86 10.07 -26.84
C LEU A 728 -19.31 10.31 -26.39
N ARG A 729 -19.65 9.91 -25.16
CA ARG A 729 -21.03 9.95 -24.64
C ARG A 729 -21.15 10.39 -23.19
N ASN A 730 -22.09 11.32 -22.94
CA ASN A 730 -22.49 11.80 -21.61
C ASN A 730 -21.39 12.50 -20.77
N VAL A 731 -20.19 12.72 -21.34
CA VAL A 731 -19.03 13.34 -20.68
C VAL A 731 -18.97 14.86 -20.85
N THR A 732 -18.25 15.53 -19.96
CA THR A 732 -17.81 16.93 -20.07
C THR A 732 -16.31 17.00 -20.37
N ILE A 733 -15.88 17.96 -21.20
CA ILE A 733 -14.48 18.16 -21.63
C ILE A 733 -14.12 19.64 -21.47
N GLN A 734 -13.15 19.96 -20.61
CA GLN A 734 -12.80 21.35 -20.25
C GLN A 734 -11.30 21.53 -19.93
N GLY A 735 -10.87 22.80 -19.77
CA GLY A 735 -9.54 23.16 -19.27
C GLY A 735 -8.40 23.20 -20.29
N GLY A 736 -8.59 22.70 -21.53
CA GLY A 736 -7.54 22.64 -22.55
C GLY A 736 -6.92 24.02 -22.88
N THR A 737 -5.62 24.03 -23.21
CA THR A 737 -4.86 25.24 -23.60
C THR A 737 -4.44 25.26 -25.08
N ASP A 738 -4.58 24.12 -25.77
CA ASP A 738 -4.68 24.05 -27.24
C ASP A 738 -5.79 23.13 -27.73
N SER A 739 -7.04 23.52 -27.44
CA SER A 739 -8.32 22.86 -27.78
C SER A 739 -8.86 21.89 -26.72
N GLY A 740 -10.18 21.72 -26.66
CA GLY A 740 -10.80 20.60 -25.93
C GLY A 740 -10.57 19.25 -26.63
N ILE A 741 -10.84 19.19 -27.93
CA ILE A 741 -10.60 18.00 -28.78
C ILE A 741 -9.83 18.39 -30.03
N LEU A 742 -8.66 17.78 -30.25
CA LEU A 742 -7.88 17.86 -31.48
C LEU A 742 -8.07 16.59 -32.32
N ILE A 743 -8.20 16.74 -33.65
CA ILE A 743 -8.14 15.63 -34.61
C ILE A 743 -7.03 15.95 -35.61
N GLU A 744 -6.08 15.04 -35.78
CA GLU A 744 -4.82 15.32 -36.49
C GLU A 744 -4.96 15.45 -38.01
N SER A 745 -4.04 16.20 -38.63
CA SER A 745 -4.00 16.41 -40.08
C SER A 745 -3.26 15.27 -40.79
N SER A 746 -4.00 14.26 -41.22
CA SER A 746 -3.42 13.01 -41.73
C SER A 746 -4.18 12.43 -42.95
N PRO A 747 -3.51 11.71 -43.88
CA PRO A 747 -4.14 11.15 -45.09
C PRO A 747 -5.26 10.11 -44.90
N VAL A 748 -5.52 9.61 -43.69
CA VAL A 748 -6.67 8.74 -43.37
C VAL A 748 -7.42 9.28 -42.14
N ALA A 749 -7.61 10.60 -42.07
CA ALA A 749 -8.19 11.32 -40.93
C ALA A 749 -9.39 10.63 -40.24
N GLY A 750 -9.32 10.54 -38.92
CA GLY A 750 -10.29 9.85 -38.07
C GLY A 750 -11.70 10.45 -38.09
N ASN A 751 -12.68 9.65 -37.67
CA ASN A 751 -14.09 10.03 -37.60
C ASN A 751 -14.54 10.09 -36.14
N VAL A 752 -15.24 11.14 -35.74
CA VAL A 752 -15.59 11.40 -34.34
C VAL A 752 -17.08 11.63 -34.19
N THR A 753 -17.71 10.96 -33.23
CA THR A 753 -19.13 11.09 -32.91
C THR A 753 -19.30 11.53 -31.46
N LEU A 754 -19.95 12.67 -31.22
CA LEU A 754 -20.29 13.16 -29.89
C LEU A 754 -21.79 12.99 -29.65
N GLU A 755 -22.19 12.28 -28.59
CA GLU A 755 -23.61 12.13 -28.22
C GLU A 755 -23.85 12.58 -26.77
N ASN A 756 -24.65 13.63 -26.58
CA ASN A 756 -24.94 14.21 -25.26
C ASN A 756 -23.67 14.61 -24.46
N VAL A 757 -22.66 15.16 -25.16
CA VAL A 757 -21.38 15.63 -24.59
C VAL A 757 -21.48 17.13 -24.25
N VAL A 758 -20.61 17.61 -23.35
CA VAL A 758 -20.35 19.04 -23.13
C VAL A 758 -18.87 19.32 -23.40
N VAL A 759 -18.55 20.33 -24.22
CA VAL A 759 -17.17 20.80 -24.47
C VAL A 759 -17.11 22.27 -24.10
N THR A 760 -16.53 22.61 -22.94
CA THR A 760 -16.69 23.94 -22.36
C THR A 760 -15.42 24.55 -21.79
N ASP A 761 -15.32 25.88 -21.84
CA ASP A 761 -14.27 26.68 -21.19
C ASP A 761 -12.80 26.29 -21.55
N ASN A 762 -12.58 25.68 -22.73
CA ASN A 762 -11.26 25.39 -23.31
C ASN A 762 -10.71 26.58 -24.12
N VAL A 763 -9.38 26.64 -24.29
CA VAL A 763 -8.66 27.67 -25.05
C VAL A 763 -7.77 27.03 -26.13
N SER A 764 -7.59 27.70 -27.27
CA SER A 764 -6.55 27.40 -28.26
C SER A 764 -5.73 28.63 -28.66
N ARG A 765 -4.48 28.36 -29.05
CA ARG A 765 -3.48 29.31 -29.55
C ARG A 765 -3.67 29.71 -31.03
N GLU A 766 -4.49 28.97 -31.79
CA GLU A 766 -4.79 29.32 -33.19
C GLU A 766 -6.21 28.92 -33.66
N PHE A 767 -6.63 27.68 -33.45
CA PHE A 767 -7.87 27.16 -34.06
C PHE A 767 -8.66 26.23 -33.15
N GLY A 768 -9.99 26.29 -33.19
CA GLY A 768 -10.82 25.19 -32.68
C GLY A 768 -10.84 25.06 -31.16
N GLY A 769 -10.92 26.18 -30.44
CA GLY A 769 -10.81 26.23 -28.97
C GLY A 769 -11.62 25.16 -28.22
N GLY A 770 -12.84 24.84 -28.67
CA GLY A 770 -13.57 23.65 -28.22
C GLY A 770 -13.14 22.39 -28.96
N ILE A 771 -13.29 22.37 -30.29
CA ILE A 771 -12.95 21.25 -31.18
C ILE A 771 -12.15 21.75 -32.39
N ASN A 772 -11.00 21.13 -32.67
CA ASN A 772 -10.11 21.46 -33.78
C ASN A 772 -9.87 20.23 -34.68
N ASN A 773 -10.63 20.11 -35.78
CA ASN A 773 -10.44 19.05 -36.78
C ASN A 773 -9.50 19.51 -37.90
N LEU A 774 -8.25 19.05 -37.88
CA LEU A 774 -7.23 19.38 -38.87
C LEU A 774 -7.19 18.40 -40.07
N GLY A 775 -7.96 17.32 -40.03
CA GLY A 775 -8.05 16.31 -41.09
C GLY A 775 -9.28 16.47 -42.00
N GLU A 776 -9.39 15.61 -43.03
CA GLU A 776 -10.58 15.50 -43.91
C GLU A 776 -11.70 14.61 -43.31
N GLY A 777 -11.55 14.17 -42.06
CA GLY A 777 -12.42 13.19 -41.38
C GLY A 777 -13.76 13.75 -40.88
N THR A 778 -14.73 12.87 -40.64
CA THR A 778 -16.12 13.25 -40.33
C THR A 778 -16.33 13.53 -38.84
N LEU A 779 -16.81 14.72 -38.49
CA LEU A 779 -17.21 15.08 -37.12
C LEU A 779 -18.74 15.14 -36.99
N THR A 780 -19.32 14.17 -36.28
CA THR A 780 -20.76 14.06 -36.01
C THR A 780 -21.09 14.58 -34.61
N ILE A 781 -22.05 15.49 -34.46
CA ILE A 781 -22.32 16.18 -33.19
C ILE A 781 -23.82 16.12 -32.84
N ASN A 782 -24.20 15.20 -31.96
CA ASN A 782 -25.58 14.85 -31.59
C ASN A 782 -25.88 15.24 -30.13
N ALA A 783 -27.00 15.95 -29.87
CA ALA A 783 -27.41 16.43 -28.55
C ALA A 783 -26.33 17.11 -27.67
N THR A 784 -25.26 17.65 -28.27
CA THR A 784 -24.01 18.04 -27.59
C THR A 784 -23.91 19.56 -27.44
N GLU A 785 -23.43 20.05 -26.29
CA GLU A 785 -23.14 21.48 -26.07
C GLU A 785 -21.65 21.78 -26.27
N VAL A 786 -21.34 22.83 -27.04
CA VAL A 786 -19.97 23.39 -27.16
C VAL A 786 -20.04 24.86 -26.74
N SER A 787 -19.50 25.20 -25.56
CA SER A 787 -19.73 26.51 -24.95
C SER A 787 -18.50 27.21 -24.35
N ASN A 788 -18.53 28.55 -24.31
CA ASN A 788 -17.51 29.42 -23.70
C ASN A 788 -16.06 29.32 -24.24
N ASN A 789 -15.72 28.35 -25.10
CA ASN A 789 -14.36 28.10 -25.58
C ASN A 789 -13.78 29.28 -26.40
N GLN A 790 -12.46 29.44 -26.41
CA GLN A 790 -11.77 30.60 -26.99
C GLN A 790 -10.61 30.23 -27.93
N ALA A 791 -10.49 30.92 -29.08
CA ALA A 791 -9.31 30.83 -29.96
C ALA A 791 -8.59 32.20 -30.04
N ASN A 792 -7.35 32.25 -29.55
CA ASN A 792 -6.52 33.47 -29.46
C ASN A 792 -5.56 33.60 -30.66
N ASN A 793 -5.08 34.82 -30.94
CA ASN A 793 -4.03 35.03 -31.96
C ASN A 793 -2.61 34.83 -31.41
N GLU A 794 -1.87 33.82 -31.87
CA GLU A 794 -0.41 33.75 -31.70
C GLU A 794 0.43 34.27 -32.90
N THR A 795 1.74 34.43 -32.68
CA THR A 795 2.70 35.00 -33.65
C THR A 795 3.91 34.07 -33.87
N PHE A 796 3.69 32.94 -34.55
CA PHE A 796 4.75 31.95 -34.78
C PHE A 796 5.76 32.43 -35.84
N GLY A 797 7.07 32.34 -35.54
CA GLY A 797 8.16 32.66 -36.47
C GLY A 797 8.18 34.09 -37.03
N GLY A 798 7.40 35.03 -36.48
CA GLY A 798 7.22 36.39 -37.01
C GLY A 798 6.14 36.52 -38.10
N ALA A 799 5.37 35.48 -38.38
CA ALA A 799 4.08 35.58 -39.05
C ALA A 799 2.97 35.73 -37.99
N ALA A 800 1.96 36.54 -38.27
CA ALA A 800 0.75 36.61 -37.45
C ALA A 800 -0.28 35.63 -38.01
N CYS A 801 -0.59 34.59 -37.24
CA CYS A 801 -1.74 33.76 -37.52
C CYS A 801 -3.03 34.48 -37.09
N VAL A 802 -4.16 34.09 -37.67
CA VAL A 802 -5.45 34.78 -37.44
C VAL A 802 -6.46 33.74 -36.97
N ALA A 803 -6.79 33.82 -35.69
CA ALA A 803 -7.47 32.76 -34.95
C ALA A 803 -8.89 32.49 -35.44
N LYS A 804 -9.34 31.23 -35.39
CA LYS A 804 -10.67 30.86 -35.91
C LYS A 804 -11.35 29.71 -35.18
N GLY A 805 -12.66 29.63 -35.34
CA GLY A 805 -13.44 28.47 -34.92
C GLY A 805 -13.46 28.31 -33.40
N GLY A 806 -13.83 29.37 -32.67
CA GLY A 806 -13.71 29.41 -31.21
C GLY A 806 -14.33 28.21 -30.49
N GLY A 807 -15.52 27.80 -30.94
CA GLY A 807 -16.14 26.53 -30.52
C GLY A 807 -15.66 25.35 -31.38
N ILE A 808 -15.70 25.49 -32.71
CA ILE A 808 -15.31 24.43 -33.65
C ILE A 808 -14.53 25.00 -34.83
N ASN A 809 -13.38 24.41 -35.16
CA ASN A 809 -12.70 24.52 -36.45
C ASN A 809 -12.71 23.15 -37.15
N SER A 810 -12.97 23.11 -38.46
CA SER A 810 -12.88 21.87 -39.24
C SER A 810 -12.44 22.08 -40.69
N PHE A 811 -11.53 21.23 -41.15
CA PHE A 811 -11.21 21.06 -42.57
C PHE A 811 -11.97 19.88 -43.23
N GLY A 812 -12.49 18.94 -42.44
CA GLY A 812 -13.37 17.85 -42.87
C GLY A 812 -14.87 18.17 -42.73
N ASP A 813 -15.71 17.21 -43.13
CA ASP A 813 -17.18 17.31 -43.04
C ASP A 813 -17.67 17.31 -41.57
N VAL A 814 -18.64 18.17 -41.26
CA VAL A 814 -19.22 18.31 -39.90
C VAL A 814 -20.74 18.15 -39.96
N ASP A 815 -21.25 17.01 -39.48
CA ASP A 815 -22.67 16.71 -39.38
C ASP A 815 -23.21 17.06 -37.98
N VAL A 816 -23.72 18.29 -37.83
CA VAL A 816 -24.39 18.72 -36.59
C VAL A 816 -25.84 18.23 -36.57
N ILE A 817 -26.13 17.28 -35.68
CA ILE A 817 -27.39 16.56 -35.57
C ILE A 817 -28.28 17.15 -34.46
N ASN A 818 -29.56 16.76 -34.53
CA ASN A 818 -30.69 17.15 -33.70
C ASN A 818 -30.36 17.35 -32.20
N GLY A 819 -30.49 18.58 -31.71
CA GLY A 819 -30.43 18.91 -30.27
C GLY A 819 -29.12 19.54 -29.78
N SER A 820 -28.08 19.63 -30.61
CA SER A 820 -26.79 20.23 -30.23
C SER A 820 -26.83 21.76 -30.16
N PHE A 821 -26.01 22.36 -29.28
CA PHE A 821 -25.92 23.80 -29.03
C PHE A 821 -24.47 24.30 -29.12
N ILE A 822 -24.25 25.47 -29.71
CA ILE A 822 -22.91 26.08 -29.84
C ILE A 822 -23.02 27.56 -29.45
N THR A 823 -22.55 27.92 -28.25
CA THR A 823 -22.92 29.19 -27.58
C THR A 823 -21.81 29.79 -26.74
N GLY A 824 -21.67 31.12 -26.72
CA GLY A 824 -20.69 31.81 -25.88
C GLY A 824 -19.24 31.80 -26.39
N ASN A 825 -18.86 30.83 -27.21
CA ASN A 825 -17.50 30.68 -27.75
C ASN A 825 -16.99 31.92 -28.53
N THR A 826 -15.69 32.18 -28.48
CA THR A 826 -15.03 33.38 -29.03
C THR A 826 -13.79 33.06 -29.87
N ALA A 827 -13.46 33.93 -30.83
CA ALA A 827 -12.21 33.84 -31.59
C ALA A 827 -11.73 35.25 -31.94
N ASP A 828 -10.44 35.53 -31.76
CA ASP A 828 -9.84 36.85 -32.03
C ASP A 828 -9.92 37.26 -33.52
N GLY A 829 -9.89 36.27 -34.42
CA GLY A 829 -9.94 36.48 -35.88
C GLY A 829 -11.34 36.33 -36.47
N ALA A 830 -11.78 35.09 -36.73
CA ALA A 830 -13.00 34.82 -37.48
C ALA A 830 -13.76 33.55 -37.04
N GLY A 831 -15.08 33.68 -36.86
CA GLY A 831 -15.96 32.54 -36.59
C GLY A 831 -15.85 32.01 -35.16
N GLY A 832 -16.26 32.80 -34.16
CA GLY A 832 -16.27 32.36 -32.75
C GLY A 832 -17.11 31.10 -32.50
N GLY A 833 -18.16 30.85 -33.28
CA GLY A 833 -18.93 29.59 -33.24
C GLY A 833 -18.24 28.45 -33.98
N ILE A 834 -18.52 28.33 -35.28
CA ILE A 834 -17.88 27.35 -36.18
C ILE A 834 -17.05 28.10 -37.24
N HIS A 835 -15.88 27.56 -37.57
CA HIS A 835 -15.17 27.82 -38.83
C HIS A 835 -15.03 26.53 -39.64
N MET A 836 -15.23 26.64 -40.96
CA MET A 836 -14.97 25.59 -41.94
C MET A 836 -13.89 26.13 -42.90
N GLY A 837 -12.93 25.28 -43.28
CA GLY A 837 -11.75 25.62 -44.12
C GLY A 837 -12.04 26.18 -45.51
#